data_AF-A0A363T4C3-F1
#
_entry.id   AF-A0A363T4C3-F1
#
_cell.length_a   1.000
_cell.length_b   1.000
_cell.length_c   1.000
_cell.angle_alpha   90.00
_cell.angle_beta   90.00
_cell.angle_gamma   90.00
#
_symmetry.space_group_name_H-M   'P 1'
#
loop_
_entity.id
_entity.type
_entity.pdbx_description
1 polymer ?
#
loop_
_entity_poly.entity_id
_entity_poly.type
_entity_poly.pdbx_seq_one_letter_code
_entity_poly.pdbx_strand_id
1 'polypeptide(L)'
;MRHIHYKNKTTLMILGLIICLGLAGCQAAYLDPGTDLVNWKYSDLRLLDPVDSLEPKQDLIALYTRKIDDSFQIRLDFLDLDSYLGNDIYIAIDTNPDSNQNRLNFSNYQNPAGFSWDYLVKINDFGRISVIDNKKTSVINQRINSVYDVYQDWLVLDFIHNRIPVYPGFTKLQAIVTKPGSPLVVDQTDPFNIDTLPPPKSKVLLVFWNTFSSVTPAQALRSWAGAHSGLMSSRHGMKYLLDDVARTYSPVFFYDFLSRENISALDYMGNDDEVTLLVSRNIINSILINKENEEVFYFEEEDKSILFIDYGYAHYFDFPYDCQQTHEYRTFEKSDAILSLSLSCKVLMISTANNPSSSLLVFGGDFALSPLGDPAVSSEVFGYISSHPWIQVLTREDLLAYPDMFSAIYAQSAVTSPTRIADSDHETQVKLKIADALSASPDNRLTQLTQSVFDDLNGQARPDLAVLRAGYLNQLGFLLKAAEWAAAPLPIQTCTLDLDFDDASECIFADQTKFLVIEPQGGYIPFFFSIDAQGVHQIIGPTWEFVVGLSDPSTWQPNLGIRADSAQILGALQNPFSEWEDYTAQIENDYIYLIDNRGAISRSFTLTADGVDIQIQTPPNATKTLIPLAVDPWTRFTPDWGKLYFLEKSNRSSTWGLHSGIRVRISSSVPISTYAFNDTFSMMSKPEDPNFDYSPGHYLPFPMAVVEVDNSDEYSISVDILPLREPATR
;
A
#
# COMPACT_ATOMS: atom_id res chain seq x y z
N MET A 1 53.91 52.16 -20.33
CA MET A 1 53.44 51.59 -21.63
C MET A 1 52.71 50.30 -21.30
N ARG A 2 51.37 50.39 -21.12
CA ARG A 2 50.32 49.85 -22.01
C ARG A 2 50.36 48.32 -22.07
N HIS A 3 49.55 47.64 -21.26
CA HIS A 3 48.17 47.22 -21.56
C HIS A 3 48.09 46.33 -22.80
N ILE A 4 47.78 45.04 -22.60
CA ILE A 4 46.83 44.18 -23.33
C ILE A 4 46.97 42.76 -22.74
N HIS A 5 45.93 42.26 -22.07
CA HIS A 5 45.46 40.86 -22.11
C HIS A 5 44.39 40.58 -21.04
N TYR A 6 43.19 41.13 -21.24
CA TYR A 6 41.97 40.63 -20.60
C TYR A 6 40.80 40.97 -21.52
N LYS A 7 40.62 40.21 -22.61
CA LYS A 7 39.46 40.38 -23.50
C LYS A 7 38.87 39.11 -24.12
N ASN A 8 39.30 37.91 -23.70
CA ASN A 8 38.81 36.65 -24.29
C ASN A 8 37.98 35.75 -23.37
N LYS A 9 37.83 36.04 -22.07
CA LYS A 9 36.97 35.20 -21.20
C LYS A 9 35.48 35.47 -21.38
N THR A 10 35.08 36.72 -21.58
CA THR A 10 33.67 37.08 -21.77
C THR A 10 33.12 36.59 -23.10
N THR A 11 33.93 36.64 -24.17
CA THR A 11 33.53 36.14 -25.49
C THR A 11 33.40 34.62 -25.52
N LEU A 12 34.27 33.88 -24.83
CA LEU A 12 34.15 32.42 -24.72
C LEU A 12 32.93 32.00 -23.90
N MET A 13 32.60 32.76 -22.85
CA MET A 13 31.45 32.48 -21.99
C MET A 13 30.12 32.82 -22.68
N ILE A 14 30.08 33.90 -23.47
CA ILE A 14 28.91 34.27 -24.30
C ILE A 14 28.75 33.29 -25.47
N LEU A 15 29.84 32.84 -26.10
CA LEU A 15 29.75 31.83 -27.17
C LEU A 15 29.29 30.47 -26.62
N GLY A 16 29.75 30.08 -25.42
CA GLY A 16 29.26 28.89 -24.72
C GLY A 16 27.77 28.99 -24.34
N LEU A 17 27.32 30.17 -23.89
CA LEU A 17 25.92 30.41 -23.56
C LEU A 17 25.02 30.40 -24.83
N ILE A 18 25.49 30.95 -25.95
CA ILE A 18 24.76 30.96 -27.23
C ILE A 18 24.73 29.54 -27.84
N ILE A 19 25.79 28.74 -27.67
CA ILE A 19 25.79 27.33 -28.11
C ILE A 19 24.88 26.48 -27.22
N CYS A 20 24.84 26.70 -25.90
CA CYS A 20 23.87 26.04 -25.03
C CYS A 20 22.41 26.46 -25.31
N LEU A 21 22.16 27.75 -25.62
CA LEU A 21 20.84 28.24 -26.01
C LEU A 21 20.44 27.79 -27.43
N GLY A 22 21.40 27.59 -28.33
CA GLY A 22 21.18 27.05 -29.67
C GLY A 22 20.95 25.54 -29.69
N LEU A 23 21.54 24.79 -28.77
CA LEU A 23 21.33 23.34 -28.62
C LEU A 23 20.07 23.00 -27.81
N ALA A 24 19.56 23.93 -26.98
CA ALA A 24 18.23 23.83 -26.38
C ALA A 24 17.08 24.13 -27.38
N GLY A 25 17.40 24.69 -28.56
CA GLY A 25 16.44 25.03 -29.61
C GLY A 25 16.13 23.91 -30.62
N CYS A 26 16.75 22.74 -30.47
CA CYS A 26 16.43 21.54 -31.24
C CYS A 26 15.91 20.42 -30.34
N GLN A 27 14.96 20.72 -29.45
CA GLN A 27 13.86 19.77 -29.35
C GLN A 27 13.16 19.84 -30.69
N ALA A 28 13.05 18.71 -31.40
CA ALA A 28 12.04 18.62 -32.43
C ALA A 28 10.76 19.13 -31.78
N ALA A 29 10.17 20.19 -32.34
CA ALA A 29 8.76 20.41 -32.14
C ALA A 29 8.10 19.15 -32.69
N TYR A 30 7.96 18.14 -31.83
CA TYR A 30 6.84 17.24 -31.90
C TYR A 30 5.66 18.21 -31.92
N LEU A 31 5.15 18.47 -33.12
CA LEU A 31 3.75 18.82 -33.26
C LEU A 31 3.04 17.69 -32.55
N ASP A 32 2.72 17.92 -31.27
CA ASP A 32 1.76 17.11 -30.54
C ASP A 32 0.56 17.01 -31.48
N PRO A 33 0.24 15.83 -32.02
CA PRO A 33 -0.85 15.69 -32.97
C PRO A 33 -2.15 15.98 -32.22
N GLY A 34 -2.50 17.27 -32.13
CA GLY A 34 -3.70 17.84 -31.51
C GLY A 34 -4.12 17.18 -30.20
N THR A 35 -3.87 17.82 -29.05
CA THR A 35 -4.45 17.49 -27.75
C THR A 35 -5.97 17.19 -27.80
N ASP A 36 -6.65 17.70 -28.82
CA ASP A 36 -8.07 17.46 -29.07
C ASP A 36 -8.39 16.03 -29.53
N LEU A 37 -7.49 15.27 -30.17
CA LEU A 37 -7.80 13.92 -30.70
C LEU A 37 -8.01 12.84 -29.63
N VAL A 38 -7.49 13.07 -28.41
CA VAL A 38 -7.44 12.05 -27.35
C VAL A 38 -8.44 12.33 -26.21
N ASN A 39 -8.85 13.59 -26.01
CA ASN A 39 -9.71 13.98 -24.88
C ASN A 39 -11.22 13.76 -25.16
N TRP A 40 -11.64 12.50 -25.29
CA TRP A 40 -13.03 12.11 -25.48
C TRP A 40 -13.83 12.27 -24.18
N LYS A 41 -15.07 12.75 -24.27
CA LYS A 41 -15.96 12.92 -23.11
C LYS A 41 -17.09 11.91 -23.15
N TYR A 42 -17.68 11.63 -21.99
CA TYR A 42 -18.87 10.80 -21.92
C TYR A 42 -20.03 11.36 -22.76
N SER A 43 -20.14 12.68 -22.88
CA SER A 43 -21.10 13.33 -23.78
C SER A 43 -20.90 13.02 -25.27
N ASP A 44 -19.78 12.41 -25.66
CA ASP A 44 -19.47 12.02 -27.03
C ASP A 44 -19.88 10.57 -27.34
N LEU A 45 -20.16 9.76 -26.30
CA LEU A 45 -20.58 8.37 -26.41
C LEU A 45 -21.98 8.27 -27.02
N ARG A 46 -22.17 7.36 -27.99
CA ARG A 46 -23.45 7.14 -28.67
C ARG A 46 -24.00 5.75 -28.48
N LEU A 47 -23.11 4.77 -28.35
CA LEU A 47 -23.47 3.37 -28.26
C LEU A 47 -22.47 2.63 -27.37
N LEU A 48 -22.99 1.68 -26.59
CA LEU A 48 -22.24 0.57 -26.02
C LEU A 48 -22.86 -0.70 -26.60
N ASP A 49 -22.02 -1.56 -27.18
CA ASP A 49 -22.47 -2.82 -27.76
C ASP A 49 -22.29 -3.95 -26.75
N PRO A 50 -23.19 -4.95 -26.68
CA PRO A 50 -22.94 -6.18 -25.94
C PRO A 50 -21.75 -6.93 -26.51
N VAL A 51 -21.01 -7.65 -25.66
CA VAL A 51 -20.01 -8.60 -26.15
C VAL A 51 -20.73 -9.83 -26.71
N ASP A 52 -20.91 -9.90 -28.02
CA ASP A 52 -21.64 -10.97 -28.69
C ASP A 52 -20.90 -11.56 -29.91
N SER A 53 -19.70 -11.07 -30.21
CA SER A 53 -18.88 -11.65 -31.27
C SER A 53 -18.38 -13.06 -30.92
N LEU A 54 -18.34 -13.92 -31.94
CA LEU A 54 -17.70 -15.24 -31.84
C LEU A 54 -16.17 -15.14 -31.71
N GLU A 55 -15.58 -13.99 -32.05
CA GLU A 55 -14.17 -13.69 -31.89
C GLU A 55 -14.03 -12.45 -30.99
N PRO A 56 -14.13 -12.59 -29.65
CA PRO A 56 -14.29 -11.44 -28.74
C PRO A 56 -13.20 -10.36 -28.87
N LYS A 57 -11.98 -10.70 -29.30
CA LYS A 57 -10.94 -9.70 -29.54
C LYS A 57 -11.31 -8.65 -30.61
N GLN A 58 -12.16 -9.04 -31.55
CA GLN A 58 -12.54 -8.22 -32.71
C GLN A 58 -13.88 -7.51 -32.50
N ASP A 59 -14.43 -7.61 -31.30
CA ASP A 59 -15.74 -7.10 -30.91
C ASP A 59 -15.69 -5.57 -30.70
N LEU A 60 -16.59 -4.83 -31.34
CA LEU A 60 -16.77 -3.39 -31.14
C LEU A 60 -17.61 -3.19 -29.89
N ILE A 61 -17.10 -2.47 -28.89
CA ILE A 61 -17.79 -2.32 -27.61
C ILE A 61 -18.33 -0.92 -27.38
N ALA A 62 -17.76 0.10 -28.03
CA ALA A 62 -18.26 1.47 -27.90
C ALA A 62 -18.05 2.29 -29.16
N LEU A 63 -18.95 3.24 -29.37
CA LEU A 63 -18.83 4.20 -30.45
C LEU A 63 -19.11 5.62 -29.96
N TYR A 64 -18.21 6.54 -30.32
CA TYR A 64 -18.31 7.95 -30.03
C TYR A 64 -18.35 8.80 -31.29
N THR A 65 -19.06 9.92 -31.22
CA THR A 65 -19.02 10.94 -32.26
C THR A 65 -18.98 12.33 -31.67
N ARG A 66 -18.22 13.23 -32.30
CA ARG A 66 -18.20 14.64 -31.93
C ARG A 66 -17.86 15.53 -33.11
N LYS A 67 -18.18 16.81 -32.96
CA LYS A 67 -17.81 17.85 -33.91
C LYS A 67 -16.90 18.86 -33.20
N ILE A 68 -15.70 19.05 -33.75
CA ILE A 68 -14.72 20.03 -33.26
C ILE A 68 -14.40 20.95 -34.42
N ASP A 69 -14.79 22.22 -34.34
CA ASP A 69 -14.66 23.19 -35.43
C ASP A 69 -15.22 22.66 -36.77
N ASP A 70 -14.36 22.54 -37.78
CA ASP A 70 -14.65 22.01 -39.11
C ASP A 70 -14.37 20.50 -39.24
N SER A 71 -14.08 19.82 -38.13
CA SER A 71 -13.86 18.38 -38.06
C SER A 71 -15.08 17.65 -37.50
N PHE A 72 -15.41 16.51 -38.10
CA PHE A 72 -16.26 15.49 -37.50
C PHE A 72 -15.37 14.31 -37.15
N GLN A 73 -15.49 13.77 -35.95
CA GLN A 73 -14.69 12.65 -35.49
C GLN A 73 -15.57 11.48 -35.07
N ILE A 74 -15.12 10.27 -35.40
CA ILE A 74 -15.72 9.01 -34.96
C ILE A 74 -14.64 8.23 -34.22
N ARG A 75 -14.94 7.74 -33.03
CA ARG A 75 -14.08 6.79 -32.30
C ARG A 75 -14.80 5.47 -32.14
N LEU A 76 -14.07 4.40 -32.40
CA LEU A 76 -14.47 3.01 -32.19
C LEU A 76 -13.58 2.44 -31.09
N ASP A 77 -14.19 1.86 -30.06
CA ASP A 77 -13.47 1.08 -29.06
C ASP A 77 -13.76 -0.40 -29.31
N PHE A 78 -12.72 -1.20 -29.21
CA PHE A 78 -12.74 -2.65 -29.35
C PHE A 78 -12.53 -3.29 -27.98
N LEU A 79 -12.94 -4.56 -27.85
CA LEU A 79 -12.68 -5.28 -26.62
C LEU A 79 -11.19 -5.61 -26.43
N ASP A 80 -10.45 -5.93 -27.50
CA ASP A 80 -9.01 -6.25 -27.45
C ASP A 80 -8.35 -6.07 -28.84
N LEU A 81 -7.91 -4.84 -29.14
CA LEU A 81 -7.39 -4.47 -30.46
C LEU A 81 -5.96 -4.98 -30.67
N ASP A 82 -5.78 -5.96 -31.55
CA ASP A 82 -4.46 -6.49 -31.88
C ASP A 82 -3.53 -5.45 -32.56
N SER A 83 -2.21 -5.69 -32.51
CA SER A 83 -1.14 -4.83 -33.09
C SER A 83 -1.31 -4.46 -34.58
N TYR A 84 -2.14 -5.22 -35.29
CA TYR A 84 -2.69 -4.92 -36.59
C TYR A 84 -4.21 -5.03 -36.49
N LEU A 85 -4.96 -4.14 -37.16
CA LEU A 85 -6.43 -4.16 -37.14
C LEU A 85 -6.99 -5.56 -37.42
N GLY A 86 -6.26 -6.35 -38.23
CA GLY A 86 -6.54 -7.77 -38.44
C GLY A 86 -7.89 -8.04 -39.11
N ASN A 87 -8.58 -6.97 -39.53
CA ASN A 87 -9.95 -6.92 -40.00
C ASN A 87 -10.12 -5.74 -40.96
N ASP A 88 -11.12 -5.85 -41.83
CA ASP A 88 -11.64 -4.70 -42.55
C ASP A 88 -12.77 -4.07 -41.74
N ILE A 89 -12.69 -2.75 -41.50
CA ILE A 89 -13.71 -1.97 -40.78
C ILE A 89 -14.48 -1.12 -41.79
N TYR A 90 -15.79 -1.12 -41.67
CA TYR A 90 -16.69 -0.33 -42.50
C TYR A 90 -17.56 0.56 -41.63
N ILE A 91 -17.65 1.84 -41.96
CA ILE A 91 -18.57 2.79 -41.33
C ILE A 91 -19.52 3.33 -42.39
N ALA A 92 -20.76 2.90 -42.30
CA ALA A 92 -21.84 3.37 -43.16
C ALA A 92 -22.47 4.63 -42.55
N ILE A 93 -22.58 5.69 -43.35
CA ILE A 93 -23.08 7.01 -42.93
C ILE A 93 -24.31 7.35 -43.78
N ASP A 94 -25.48 7.44 -43.16
CA ASP A 94 -26.71 7.95 -43.77
C ASP A 94 -26.86 9.42 -43.42
N THR A 95 -26.93 10.29 -44.41
CA THR A 95 -27.07 11.74 -44.21
C THR A 95 -28.46 12.23 -44.65
N ASN A 96 -29.30 11.35 -45.20
CA ASN A 96 -30.57 11.71 -45.81
C ASN A 96 -31.70 10.74 -45.41
N PRO A 97 -32.59 11.15 -44.48
CA PRO A 97 -33.67 10.31 -43.96
C PRO A 97 -34.71 9.91 -45.02
N ASP A 98 -34.79 10.62 -46.16
CA ASP A 98 -35.78 10.41 -47.20
C ASP A 98 -35.27 9.54 -48.37
N SER A 99 -34.05 9.01 -48.30
CA SER A 99 -33.42 8.24 -49.38
C SER A 99 -33.91 6.80 -49.52
N ASN A 100 -35.22 6.55 -49.34
CA ASN A 100 -35.85 5.25 -49.66
C ASN A 100 -35.68 4.81 -51.14
N GLN A 101 -35.10 5.64 -52.01
CA GLN A 101 -35.04 5.40 -53.45
C GLN A 101 -33.74 4.80 -53.99
N ASN A 102 -32.70 4.58 -53.20
CA ASN A 102 -31.52 3.82 -53.65
C ASN A 102 -30.93 2.99 -52.50
N ARG A 103 -31.66 1.95 -52.10
CA ARG A 103 -31.08 0.86 -51.29
C ARG A 103 -30.02 0.18 -52.15
N LEU A 104 -28.77 0.63 -52.07
CA LEU A 104 -27.67 -0.18 -52.58
C LEU A 104 -27.57 -1.41 -51.70
N ASN A 105 -28.15 -2.50 -52.20
CA ASN A 105 -27.72 -3.83 -51.79
C ASN A 105 -26.20 -3.87 -52.02
N PHE A 106 -25.48 -3.86 -50.91
CA PHE A 106 -24.19 -4.51 -50.71
C PHE A 106 -24.27 -5.90 -51.42
N SER A 107 -24.02 -5.90 -52.74
CA SER A 107 -24.17 -7.06 -53.64
C SER A 107 -22.83 -7.59 -54.12
N ASN A 108 -21.77 -6.78 -53.98
CA ASN A 108 -20.37 -7.19 -54.17
C ASN A 108 -19.61 -7.35 -52.84
N TYR A 109 -20.18 -6.81 -51.76
CA TYR A 109 -19.80 -6.95 -50.35
C TYR A 109 -21.14 -7.28 -49.70
N GLN A 110 -21.37 -8.40 -49.01
CA GLN A 110 -22.74 -8.80 -48.61
C GLN A 110 -23.39 -7.80 -47.64
N ASN A 111 -24.69 -7.49 -47.78
CA ASN A 111 -25.43 -6.58 -46.87
C ASN A 111 -25.94 -7.42 -45.72
N PRO A 112 -25.36 -7.38 -44.52
CA PRO A 112 -25.86 -8.20 -43.44
C PRO A 112 -27.12 -7.58 -42.82
N ALA A 113 -27.32 -6.25 -42.90
CA ALA A 113 -28.25 -5.54 -42.01
C ALA A 113 -29.30 -4.64 -42.69
N GLY A 114 -29.27 -4.42 -44.01
CA GLY A 114 -30.33 -3.64 -44.69
C GLY A 114 -30.34 -2.13 -44.39
N PHE A 115 -29.25 -1.58 -43.83
CA PHE A 115 -29.05 -0.15 -43.59
C PHE A 115 -28.79 0.61 -44.90
N SER A 116 -29.43 1.76 -45.07
CA SER A 116 -29.21 2.66 -46.21
C SER A 116 -28.12 3.66 -45.86
N TRP A 117 -27.25 4.01 -46.80
CA TRP A 117 -26.10 4.89 -46.55
C TRP A 117 -25.80 5.76 -47.76
N ASP A 118 -25.29 6.97 -47.49
CA ASP A 118 -24.83 7.93 -48.49
C ASP A 118 -23.31 7.85 -48.69
N TYR A 119 -22.58 7.58 -47.61
CA TYR A 119 -21.12 7.40 -47.61
C TYR A 119 -20.74 6.12 -46.89
N LEU A 120 -19.74 5.41 -47.42
CA LEU A 120 -19.14 4.25 -46.78
C LEU A 120 -17.64 4.49 -46.64
N VAL A 121 -17.18 4.54 -45.39
CA VAL A 121 -15.76 4.59 -45.05
C VAL A 121 -15.29 3.15 -44.88
N LYS A 122 -14.32 2.72 -45.69
CA LYS A 122 -13.65 1.43 -45.56
C LYS A 122 -12.23 1.63 -45.07
N ILE A 123 -11.86 0.92 -44.03
CA ILE A 123 -10.51 0.78 -43.51
C ILE A 123 -10.15 -0.68 -43.70
N ASN A 124 -9.09 -0.98 -44.45
CA ASN A 124 -8.66 -2.37 -44.58
C ASN A 124 -7.76 -2.80 -43.42
N ASP A 125 -7.44 -4.09 -43.39
CA ASP A 125 -6.47 -4.72 -42.49
C ASP A 125 -5.10 -4.02 -42.38
N PHE A 126 -4.67 -3.31 -43.42
CA PHE A 126 -3.44 -2.49 -43.44
C PHE A 126 -3.65 -1.02 -43.02
N GLY A 127 -4.81 -0.65 -42.49
CA GLY A 127 -5.15 0.71 -42.07
C GLY A 127 -5.37 1.71 -43.21
N ARG A 128 -5.48 1.24 -44.47
CA ARG A 128 -5.75 2.12 -45.62
C ARG A 128 -7.22 2.48 -45.66
N ILE A 129 -7.48 3.79 -45.66
CA ILE A 129 -8.82 4.34 -45.69
C ILE A 129 -9.24 4.65 -47.12
N SER A 130 -10.46 4.30 -47.47
CA SER A 130 -11.13 4.74 -48.70
C SER A 130 -12.57 5.12 -48.39
N VAL A 131 -13.07 6.17 -49.05
CA VAL A 131 -14.48 6.56 -48.93
C VAL A 131 -15.14 6.45 -50.28
N ILE A 132 -16.30 5.81 -50.30
CA ILE A 132 -17.15 5.71 -51.47
C ILE A 132 -18.52 6.31 -51.18
N ASP A 133 -19.10 6.98 -52.16
CA ASP A 133 -20.47 7.48 -52.09
C ASP A 133 -21.49 6.38 -52.48
N ASN A 134 -22.77 6.67 -52.33
CA ASN A 134 -23.88 5.81 -52.76
C ASN A 134 -23.97 5.59 -54.28
N LYS A 135 -23.05 6.16 -55.08
CA LYS A 135 -22.87 5.86 -56.51
C LYS A 135 -21.65 4.98 -56.76
N LYS A 136 -21.01 4.47 -55.69
CA LYS A 136 -19.75 3.70 -55.69
C LYS A 136 -18.59 4.49 -56.29
N THR A 137 -18.65 5.81 -56.25
CA THR A 137 -17.58 6.69 -56.69
C THR A 137 -16.66 6.93 -55.51
N SER A 138 -15.36 6.75 -55.71
CA SER A 138 -14.39 7.14 -54.69
C SER A 138 -14.47 8.66 -54.48
N VAL A 139 -14.57 9.08 -53.23
CA VAL A 139 -14.54 10.49 -52.85
C VAL A 139 -13.06 10.91 -52.73
N ILE A 140 -12.39 10.99 -53.89
CA ILE A 140 -10.91 11.01 -54.07
C ILE A 140 -10.18 12.15 -53.34
N ASN A 141 -10.88 13.16 -52.81
CA ASN A 141 -10.25 14.31 -52.17
C ASN A 141 -10.33 14.30 -50.64
N GLN A 142 -10.89 13.30 -49.96
CA GLN A 142 -10.96 13.35 -48.49
C GLN A 142 -9.59 13.09 -47.85
N ARG A 143 -9.09 14.07 -47.08
CA ARG A 143 -8.05 13.80 -46.08
C ARG A 143 -8.77 13.25 -44.86
N ILE A 144 -8.60 11.96 -44.62
CA ILE A 144 -9.06 11.32 -43.38
C ILE A 144 -7.80 10.96 -42.63
N ASN A 145 -7.71 11.44 -41.39
CA ASN A 145 -6.68 11.00 -40.49
C ASN A 145 -7.26 9.85 -39.67
N SER A 146 -6.51 8.76 -39.56
CA SER A 146 -6.76 7.75 -38.53
C SER A 146 -5.63 7.76 -37.52
N VAL A 147 -6.02 7.59 -36.26
CA VAL A 147 -5.11 7.33 -35.14
C VAL A 147 -5.71 6.16 -34.38
N TYR A 148 -4.90 5.19 -34.01
CA TYR A 148 -5.34 4.08 -33.19
C TYR A 148 -4.31 3.83 -32.09
N ASP A 149 -4.80 3.32 -30.97
CA ASP A 149 -4.00 2.91 -29.84
C ASP A 149 -4.37 1.48 -29.50
N VAL A 150 -3.45 0.56 -29.74
CA VAL A 150 -3.64 -0.88 -29.53
C VAL A 150 -3.49 -1.28 -28.05
N TYR A 151 -2.95 -0.40 -27.21
CA TYR A 151 -2.88 -0.63 -25.76
C TYR A 151 -4.19 -0.22 -25.11
N GLN A 152 -4.79 0.85 -25.64
CA GLN A 152 -6.05 1.42 -25.16
C GLN A 152 -7.26 0.98 -25.99
N ASP A 153 -7.08 0.03 -26.91
CA ASP A 153 -8.15 -0.61 -27.70
C ASP A 153 -9.07 0.31 -28.52
N TRP A 154 -8.58 1.44 -29.02
CA TRP A 154 -9.43 2.37 -29.77
C TRP A 154 -8.84 2.82 -31.11
N LEU A 155 -9.75 3.22 -32.01
CA LEU A 155 -9.48 3.81 -33.32
C LEU A 155 -10.30 5.08 -33.49
N VAL A 156 -9.63 6.20 -33.78
CA VAL A 156 -10.24 7.50 -34.10
C VAL A 156 -10.09 7.78 -35.58
N LEU A 157 -11.18 8.22 -36.19
CA LEU A 157 -11.24 8.77 -37.54
C LEU A 157 -11.63 10.24 -37.49
N ASP A 158 -10.87 11.06 -38.19
CA ASP A 158 -11.06 12.50 -38.28
C ASP A 158 -11.34 12.91 -39.73
N PHE A 159 -12.51 13.52 -39.94
CA PHE A 159 -13.04 13.94 -41.22
C PHE A 159 -13.17 15.46 -41.27
N ILE A 160 -12.81 16.07 -42.40
CA ILE A 160 -13.19 17.47 -42.66
C ILE A 160 -14.70 17.51 -42.97
N HIS A 161 -15.47 18.12 -42.07
CA HIS A 161 -16.94 18.16 -42.06
C HIS A 161 -17.55 18.71 -43.36
N ASN A 162 -16.87 19.63 -44.04
CA ASN A 162 -17.37 20.18 -45.31
C ASN A 162 -17.43 19.18 -46.48
N ARG A 163 -16.93 17.94 -46.29
CA ARG A 163 -16.91 16.88 -47.33
C ARG A 163 -17.82 15.69 -47.03
N ILE A 164 -18.21 15.49 -45.78
CA ILE A 164 -19.26 14.53 -45.38
C ILE A 164 -20.27 15.36 -44.57
N PRO A 165 -21.39 15.76 -45.17
CA PRO A 165 -22.36 16.60 -44.50
C PRO A 165 -23.03 15.80 -43.38
N VAL A 166 -22.76 16.19 -42.13
CA VAL A 166 -23.33 15.56 -40.95
C VAL A 166 -24.36 16.49 -40.32
N TYR A 167 -25.60 16.01 -40.18
CA TYR A 167 -26.73 16.78 -39.68
C TYR A 167 -27.27 16.15 -38.39
N PRO A 168 -27.16 16.85 -37.24
CA PRO A 168 -27.79 16.40 -36.01
C PRO A 168 -29.28 16.09 -36.21
N GLY A 169 -29.77 15.00 -35.63
CA GLY A 169 -31.16 14.54 -35.71
C GLY A 169 -31.49 13.73 -36.98
N PHE A 170 -30.59 13.71 -37.97
CA PHE A 170 -30.82 13.03 -39.25
C PHE A 170 -29.72 12.05 -39.60
N THR A 171 -28.47 12.35 -39.25
CA THR A 171 -27.35 11.49 -39.62
C THR A 171 -27.32 10.25 -38.75
N LYS A 172 -27.35 9.08 -39.40
CA LYS A 172 -27.19 7.78 -38.77
C LYS A 172 -25.89 7.11 -39.16
N LEU A 173 -25.35 6.32 -38.25
CA LEU A 173 -24.14 5.54 -38.45
C LEU A 173 -24.40 4.06 -38.16
N GLN A 174 -23.64 3.21 -38.84
CA GLN A 174 -23.48 1.81 -38.50
C GLN A 174 -22.02 1.40 -38.73
N ALA A 175 -21.40 0.74 -37.75
CA ALA A 175 -20.06 0.16 -37.88
C ALA A 175 -20.17 -1.35 -38.11
N ILE A 176 -19.30 -1.89 -38.96
CA ILE A 176 -19.26 -3.31 -39.33
C ILE A 176 -17.80 -3.74 -39.40
N VAL A 177 -17.47 -4.86 -38.75
CA VAL A 177 -16.15 -5.50 -38.79
C VAL A 177 -16.24 -6.78 -39.59
N THR A 178 -15.32 -7.00 -40.53
CA THR A 178 -15.24 -8.24 -41.30
C THR A 178 -13.83 -8.81 -41.30
N LYS A 179 -13.71 -10.12 -41.59
CA LYS A 179 -12.38 -10.71 -41.82
C LYS A 179 -11.64 -10.00 -42.98
N PRO A 180 -10.30 -9.93 -42.96
CA PRO A 180 -9.51 -9.25 -43.98
C PRO A 180 -9.85 -9.71 -45.39
N GLY A 181 -10.19 -8.77 -46.27
CA GLY A 181 -10.51 -9.05 -47.67
C GLY A 181 -11.73 -9.98 -47.89
N SER A 182 -12.52 -10.24 -46.85
CA SER A 182 -13.67 -11.16 -46.86
C SER A 182 -14.96 -10.42 -46.53
N PRO A 183 -16.12 -10.82 -47.08
CA PRO A 183 -17.41 -10.28 -46.69
C PRO A 183 -17.96 -10.89 -45.38
N LEU A 184 -17.24 -11.81 -44.75
CA LEU A 184 -17.68 -12.45 -43.51
C LEU A 184 -17.62 -11.45 -42.36
N VAL A 185 -18.79 -11.02 -41.91
CA VAL A 185 -18.96 -10.18 -40.72
C VAL A 185 -18.51 -10.95 -39.49
N VAL A 186 -17.66 -10.30 -38.72
CA VAL A 186 -17.23 -10.76 -37.41
C VAL A 186 -18.10 -10.12 -36.34
N ASP A 187 -18.40 -8.84 -36.52
CA ASP A 187 -19.18 -8.04 -35.60
C ASP A 187 -19.83 -6.83 -36.31
N GLN A 188 -20.92 -6.30 -35.77
CA GLN A 188 -21.63 -5.13 -36.28
C GLN A 188 -22.47 -4.45 -35.20
N THR A 189 -22.51 -3.12 -35.24
CA THR A 189 -23.39 -2.35 -34.36
C THR A 189 -24.81 -2.25 -34.93
N ASP A 190 -25.79 -1.98 -34.07
CA ASP A 190 -27.08 -1.45 -34.51
C ASP A 190 -26.94 -0.02 -35.10
N PRO A 191 -27.80 0.41 -36.05
CA PRO A 191 -27.78 1.79 -36.52
C PRO A 191 -28.26 2.80 -35.46
N PHE A 192 -27.48 3.86 -35.23
CA PHE A 192 -27.81 4.91 -34.24
C PHE A 192 -27.67 6.32 -34.83
N ASN A 193 -28.33 7.31 -34.22
CA ASN A 193 -28.15 8.71 -34.60
C ASN A 193 -26.89 9.28 -33.93
N ILE A 194 -26.14 10.12 -34.65
CA ILE A 194 -24.93 10.77 -34.13
C ILE A 194 -25.15 11.72 -32.95
N ASP A 195 -26.40 12.04 -32.61
CA ASP A 195 -26.81 12.90 -31.51
C ASP A 195 -27.66 12.15 -30.47
N THR A 196 -27.65 10.82 -30.50
CA THR A 196 -28.25 9.97 -29.46
C THR A 196 -27.60 10.28 -28.11
N LEU A 197 -28.41 10.29 -27.04
CA LEU A 197 -27.92 10.46 -25.68
C LEU A 197 -26.99 9.29 -25.29
N PRO A 198 -25.92 9.54 -24.51
CA PRO A 198 -25.05 8.47 -24.04
C PRO A 198 -25.82 7.38 -23.27
N PRO A 199 -25.54 6.09 -23.51
CA PRO A 199 -26.02 4.99 -22.68
C PRO A 199 -25.40 5.04 -21.28
N PRO A 200 -25.98 4.38 -20.26
CA PRO A 200 -25.46 4.38 -18.89
C PRO A 200 -24.00 3.94 -18.78
N LYS A 201 -23.29 4.48 -17.77
CA LYS A 201 -21.90 4.10 -17.47
C LYS A 201 -21.82 2.75 -16.74
N SER A 202 -20.71 2.04 -16.96
CA SER A 202 -20.26 0.98 -16.06
C SER A 202 -19.77 1.60 -14.75
N LYS A 203 -20.31 1.18 -13.61
CA LYS A 203 -19.91 1.70 -12.30
C LYS A 203 -18.85 0.80 -11.69
N VAL A 204 -17.70 1.37 -11.34
CA VAL A 204 -16.54 0.67 -10.83
C VAL A 204 -16.14 1.26 -9.48
N LEU A 205 -16.03 0.42 -8.45
CA LEU A 205 -15.48 0.77 -7.16
C LEU A 205 -14.10 0.12 -7.03
N LEU A 206 -13.07 0.92 -6.75
CA LEU A 206 -11.70 0.47 -6.53
C LEU A 206 -11.42 0.33 -5.03
N VAL A 207 -11.16 -0.87 -4.51
CA VAL A 207 -11.00 -1.13 -3.06
C VAL A 207 -9.78 -2.02 -2.76
N PHE A 208 -8.93 -1.62 -1.82
CA PHE A 208 -7.76 -2.42 -1.44
C PHE A 208 -7.58 -2.53 0.08
N TRP A 209 -7.00 -3.66 0.52
CA TRP A 209 -6.51 -3.89 1.88
C TRP A 209 -5.11 -4.53 1.83
N ASN A 210 -4.46 -4.72 2.98
CA ASN A 210 -3.06 -5.15 3.06
C ASN A 210 -2.16 -4.24 2.20
N THR A 211 -2.38 -2.94 2.33
CA THR A 211 -1.90 -1.92 1.39
C THR A 211 -0.46 -1.51 1.64
N PHE A 212 -0.07 -1.42 2.91
CA PHE A 212 1.22 -0.88 3.30
C PHE A 212 1.70 -1.52 4.61
N SER A 213 2.93 -2.06 4.62
CA SER A 213 3.54 -2.63 5.81
C SER A 213 4.48 -1.61 6.47
N SER A 214 4.07 -1.04 7.59
CA SER A 214 4.75 0.06 8.28
C SER A 214 5.52 -0.36 9.54
N VAL A 215 5.87 -1.65 9.63
CA VAL A 215 6.45 -2.22 10.85
C VAL A 215 7.94 -1.87 10.98
N THR A 216 8.73 -2.15 9.95
CA THR A 216 10.17 -1.87 9.88
C THR A 216 10.48 -0.88 8.75
N PRO A 217 11.62 -0.16 8.78
CA PRO A 217 12.10 0.58 7.62
C PRO A 217 12.14 -0.25 6.33
N ALA A 218 12.59 -1.51 6.41
CA ALA A 218 12.64 -2.42 5.28
C ALA A 218 11.28 -2.71 4.67
N GLN A 219 10.30 -3.05 5.51
CA GLN A 219 8.93 -3.32 5.07
C GLN A 219 8.28 -2.07 4.50
N ALA A 220 8.42 -0.92 5.16
CA ALA A 220 7.85 0.34 4.71
C ALA A 220 8.41 0.74 3.33
N LEU A 221 9.73 0.64 3.14
CA LEU A 221 10.38 0.93 1.87
C LEU A 221 9.94 -0.02 0.75
N ARG A 222 9.85 -1.32 1.05
CA ARG A 222 9.39 -2.36 0.11
C ARG A 222 7.94 -2.19 -0.29
N SER A 223 7.05 -1.92 0.68
CA SER A 223 5.63 -1.71 0.42
C SER A 223 5.37 -0.38 -0.30
N TRP A 224 6.23 0.64 -0.12
CA TRP A 224 6.09 1.91 -0.82
C TRP A 224 6.55 1.82 -2.28
N ALA A 225 7.79 1.40 -2.51
CA ALA A 225 8.46 1.44 -3.81
C ALA A 225 9.53 0.35 -3.91
N GLY A 226 9.13 -0.89 -3.62
CA GLY A 226 10.02 -2.04 -3.60
C GLY A 226 10.62 -2.42 -4.95
N ALA A 227 11.80 -3.01 -4.88
CA ALA A 227 12.50 -3.62 -6.00
C ALA A 227 12.42 -5.14 -5.85
N HIS A 228 12.11 -5.85 -6.94
CA HIS A 228 11.96 -7.30 -6.92
C HIS A 228 10.88 -7.83 -5.97
N SER A 229 9.99 -6.95 -5.49
CA SER A 229 8.83 -7.26 -4.65
C SER A 229 7.60 -7.65 -5.47
N GLY A 230 7.58 -7.33 -6.77
CA GLY A 230 6.47 -7.60 -7.67
C GLY A 230 6.50 -8.97 -8.33
N LEU A 231 5.45 -9.24 -9.10
CA LEU A 231 5.38 -10.42 -9.97
C LEU A 231 6.59 -10.47 -10.89
N MET A 232 7.14 -11.66 -11.12
CA MET A 232 8.34 -11.84 -11.96
C MET A 232 9.56 -11.02 -11.49
N SER A 233 9.65 -10.73 -10.18
CA SER A 233 10.75 -9.93 -9.64
C SER A 233 10.75 -8.49 -10.21
N SER A 234 9.57 -7.95 -10.51
CA SER A 234 9.41 -6.57 -10.94
C SER A 234 9.41 -5.59 -9.76
N ARG A 235 9.25 -4.29 -10.05
CA ARG A 235 8.98 -3.29 -9.03
C ARG A 235 7.53 -3.42 -8.56
N HIS A 236 7.30 -3.28 -7.27
CA HIS A 236 5.96 -3.26 -6.71
C HIS A 236 5.89 -2.35 -5.50
N GLY A 237 4.83 -1.56 -5.40
CA GLY A 237 4.57 -0.77 -4.21
C GLY A 237 3.43 0.23 -4.39
N MET A 238 2.93 0.71 -3.24
CA MET A 238 1.81 1.64 -3.15
C MET A 238 2.05 2.93 -3.94
N LYS A 239 3.29 3.41 -3.99
CA LYS A 239 3.65 4.64 -4.71
C LYS A 239 3.15 4.62 -6.16
N TYR A 240 3.29 3.50 -6.86
CA TYR A 240 2.94 3.42 -8.27
C TYR A 240 1.43 3.46 -8.50
N LEU A 241 0.66 2.77 -7.63
CA LEU A 241 -0.78 2.89 -7.61
C LEU A 241 -1.20 4.35 -7.34
N LEU A 242 -0.59 4.99 -6.34
CA LEU A 242 -0.91 6.38 -5.96
C LEU A 242 -0.57 7.40 -7.06
N ASP A 243 0.56 7.23 -7.74
CA ASP A 243 0.95 8.07 -8.89
C ASP A 243 -0.12 7.99 -10.00
N ASP A 244 -0.60 6.78 -10.29
CA ASP A 244 -1.56 6.55 -11.38
C ASP A 244 -2.97 7.03 -11.04
N VAL A 245 -3.47 6.75 -9.83
CA VAL A 245 -4.78 7.27 -9.39
C VAL A 245 -4.78 8.80 -9.34
N ALA A 246 -3.66 9.41 -8.95
CA ALA A 246 -3.50 10.85 -8.95
C ALA A 246 -3.49 11.42 -10.37
N ARG A 247 -2.78 10.76 -11.29
CA ARG A 247 -2.70 11.13 -12.71
C ARG A 247 -4.04 11.04 -13.42
N THR A 248 -4.84 10.03 -13.11
CA THR A 248 -6.13 9.77 -13.79
C THR A 248 -7.33 10.26 -13.02
N TYR A 249 -7.13 10.89 -11.85
CA TYR A 249 -8.19 11.31 -10.94
C TYR A 249 -9.20 10.19 -10.65
N SER A 250 -8.69 8.96 -10.48
CA SER A 250 -9.52 7.78 -10.24
C SER A 250 -9.59 7.49 -8.74
N PRO A 251 -10.73 7.73 -8.06
CA PRO A 251 -10.83 7.50 -6.62
C PRO A 251 -10.59 6.04 -6.25
N VAL A 252 -9.80 5.83 -5.20
CA VAL A 252 -9.57 4.50 -4.61
C VAL A 252 -9.91 4.52 -3.12
N PHE A 253 -10.32 3.36 -2.64
CA PHE A 253 -10.70 3.14 -1.27
C PHE A 253 -9.74 2.15 -0.60
N PHE A 254 -9.28 2.51 0.58
CA PHE A 254 -8.35 1.72 1.36
C PHE A 254 -8.95 1.37 2.71
N TYR A 255 -8.66 0.14 3.16
CA TYR A 255 -9.07 -0.35 4.46
C TYR A 255 -8.08 0.00 5.58
N ASP A 256 -6.79 -0.14 5.29
CA ASP A 256 -5.70 -0.07 6.27
C ASP A 256 -4.67 1.02 5.96
N PHE A 257 -4.65 1.57 4.74
CA PHE A 257 -3.59 2.49 4.30
C PHE A 257 -3.46 3.75 5.17
N LEU A 258 -4.58 4.27 5.67
CA LEU A 258 -4.61 5.49 6.50
C LEU A 258 -4.56 5.17 8.01
N SER A 259 -4.11 3.97 8.41
CA SER A 259 -3.88 3.66 9.82
C SER A 259 -2.81 4.58 10.42
N ARG A 260 -2.84 4.73 11.74
CA ARG A 260 -1.92 5.59 12.49
C ARG A 260 -0.46 5.17 12.28
N GLU A 261 -0.19 3.87 12.23
CA GLU A 261 1.14 3.26 12.02
C GLU A 261 1.64 3.56 10.61
N ASN A 262 0.75 3.43 9.61
CA ASN A 262 1.06 3.68 8.21
C ASN A 262 1.36 5.15 7.97
N ILE A 263 0.57 6.07 8.51
CA ILE A 263 0.84 7.51 8.44
C ILE A 263 2.14 7.88 9.16
N SER A 264 2.40 7.32 10.35
CA SER A 264 3.67 7.50 11.07
C SER A 264 4.88 7.06 10.23
N ALA A 265 4.81 5.90 9.56
CA ALA A 265 5.88 5.45 8.69
C ALA A 265 6.00 6.31 7.41
N LEU A 266 4.89 6.81 6.85
CA LEU A 266 4.92 7.72 5.70
C LEU A 266 5.56 9.08 6.05
N ASP A 267 5.29 9.64 7.23
CA ASP A 267 6.00 10.83 7.78
C ASP A 267 7.50 10.55 7.91
N TYR A 268 7.87 9.39 8.46
CA TYR A 268 9.27 8.97 8.54
C TYR A 268 9.95 8.89 7.16
N MET A 269 9.21 8.49 6.12
CA MET A 269 9.72 8.42 4.76
C MET A 269 9.67 9.78 4.02
N GLY A 270 8.96 10.77 4.55
CA GLY A 270 8.72 12.07 3.93
C GLY A 270 7.71 12.04 2.78
N ASN A 271 6.72 11.14 2.83
CA ASN A 271 5.66 11.00 1.81
C ASN A 271 4.26 11.36 2.34
N ASP A 272 4.13 11.81 3.58
CA ASP A 272 2.87 12.17 4.23
C ASP A 272 2.18 13.38 3.58
N ASP A 273 2.95 14.38 3.11
CA ASP A 273 2.42 15.54 2.38
C ASP A 273 1.69 15.13 1.09
N GLU A 274 2.27 14.18 0.33
CA GLU A 274 1.68 13.66 -0.91
C GLU A 274 0.36 12.92 -0.62
N VAL A 275 0.38 12.05 0.39
CA VAL A 275 -0.81 11.29 0.82
C VAL A 275 -1.90 12.24 1.32
N THR A 276 -1.57 13.24 2.14
CA THR A 276 -2.50 14.25 2.64
C THR A 276 -3.14 15.04 1.49
N LEU A 277 -2.37 15.38 0.47
CA LEU A 277 -2.89 16.05 -0.72
C LEU A 277 -3.91 15.18 -1.47
N LEU A 278 -3.67 13.88 -1.60
CA LEU A 278 -4.60 12.95 -2.25
C LEU A 278 -5.89 12.75 -1.45
N VAL A 279 -5.80 12.68 -0.11
CA VAL A 279 -6.97 12.65 0.78
C VAL A 279 -7.81 13.91 0.60
N SER A 280 -7.18 15.10 0.65
CA SER A 280 -7.89 16.40 0.52
C SER A 280 -8.57 16.61 -0.84
N ARG A 281 -8.23 15.78 -1.83
CA ARG A 281 -8.83 15.80 -3.18
C ARG A 281 -9.86 14.70 -3.39
N ASN A 282 -10.21 13.93 -2.34
CA ASN A 282 -11.06 12.73 -2.40
C ASN A 282 -10.58 11.67 -3.42
N ILE A 283 -9.27 11.65 -3.72
CA ILE A 283 -8.67 10.65 -4.62
C ILE A 283 -8.40 9.35 -3.85
N ILE A 284 -7.94 9.45 -2.61
CA ILE A 284 -7.83 8.29 -1.72
C ILE A 284 -8.78 8.47 -0.55
N ASN A 285 -9.46 7.39 -0.18
CA ASN A 285 -10.52 7.41 0.83
C ASN A 285 -10.34 6.22 1.76
N SER A 286 -10.56 6.38 3.06
CA SER A 286 -10.67 5.25 3.98
C SER A 286 -12.08 4.68 3.99
N ILE A 287 -12.21 3.36 4.08
CA ILE A 287 -13.46 2.71 4.47
C ILE A 287 -13.38 2.41 5.96
N LEU A 288 -14.12 3.14 6.79
CA LEU A 288 -14.32 2.77 8.19
C LEU A 288 -15.63 1.99 8.32
N ILE A 289 -15.55 0.76 8.80
CA ILE A 289 -16.73 -0.05 9.13
C ILE A 289 -16.89 -0.01 10.65
N ASN A 290 -17.95 0.63 11.16
CA ASN A 290 -18.25 0.59 12.57
C ASN A 290 -18.79 -0.79 12.96
N LYS A 291 -18.10 -1.46 13.90
CA LYS A 291 -18.45 -2.78 14.43
C LYS A 291 -19.72 -2.82 15.27
N GLU A 292 -20.11 -1.71 15.90
CA GLU A 292 -21.19 -1.70 16.89
C GLU A 292 -22.57 -1.42 16.27
N ASN A 293 -22.63 -0.70 15.15
CA ASN A 293 -23.89 -0.23 14.56
C ASN A 293 -24.07 -0.52 13.05
N GLU A 294 -23.16 -1.27 12.41
CA GLU A 294 -23.20 -1.53 10.94
C GLU A 294 -23.18 -0.26 10.07
N GLU A 295 -22.84 0.90 10.64
CA GLU A 295 -22.77 2.17 9.92
C GLU A 295 -21.36 2.40 9.36
N VAL A 296 -21.27 2.70 8.05
CA VAL A 296 -20.03 3.12 7.40
C VAL A 296 -19.85 4.61 7.64
N PHE A 297 -18.86 4.98 8.45
CA PHE A 297 -18.52 6.38 8.67
C PHE A 297 -17.51 6.82 7.62
N TYR A 298 -17.78 7.96 7.01
CA TYR A 298 -16.81 8.66 6.18
C TYR A 298 -16.35 9.90 6.94
N PHE A 299 -15.03 10.12 7.07
CA PHE A 299 -14.48 11.28 7.80
C PHE A 299 -15.12 12.59 7.36
N GLU A 300 -15.78 13.33 8.26
CA GLU A 300 -16.18 14.71 7.99
C GLU A 300 -14.96 15.64 8.10
N GLU A 301 -14.70 16.39 7.03
CA GLU A 301 -13.76 17.52 7.01
C GLU A 301 -14.30 18.68 7.86
N GLU A 302 -14.23 18.62 9.18
CA GLU A 302 -14.35 19.83 10.02
C GLU A 302 -13.45 19.76 11.28
N ASP A 303 -12.15 19.48 11.10
CA ASP A 303 -11.09 20.27 11.75
C ASP A 303 -9.72 19.90 11.18
N LYS A 304 -8.80 20.87 11.10
CA LYS A 304 -7.44 20.71 10.52
C LYS A 304 -6.48 19.87 11.40
N SER A 305 -7.01 18.94 12.16
CA SER A 305 -6.29 17.85 12.76
C SER A 305 -6.88 16.58 12.18
N ILE A 306 -6.12 15.84 11.39
CA ILE A 306 -6.45 14.45 11.06
C ILE A 306 -6.66 13.76 12.41
N LEU A 307 -7.93 13.57 12.79
CA LEU A 307 -8.29 12.99 14.07
C LEU A 307 -8.03 11.50 13.88
N PHE A 308 -6.89 11.03 14.39
CA PHE A 308 -6.49 9.63 14.37
C PHE A 308 -7.47 8.86 15.24
N ILE A 309 -8.52 8.31 14.64
CA ILE A 309 -9.38 7.37 15.34
C ILE A 309 -8.81 5.98 15.11
N ASP A 310 -8.24 5.46 16.18
CA ASP A 310 -7.62 4.15 16.29
C ASP A 310 -8.73 3.08 16.24
N TYR A 311 -9.01 2.56 15.04
CA TYR A 311 -9.84 1.39 14.88
C TYR A 311 -8.94 0.26 14.39
N GLY A 312 -8.58 -0.63 15.33
CA GLY A 312 -7.76 -1.81 15.09
C GLY A 312 -8.17 -2.55 13.83
N TYR A 313 -7.16 -2.84 13.01
CA TYR A 313 -7.10 -3.64 11.78
C TYR A 313 -8.43 -3.92 11.09
N ALA A 314 -8.58 -3.33 9.91
CA ALA A 314 -9.62 -3.69 8.96
C ALA A 314 -9.65 -5.21 8.77
N HIS A 315 -10.77 -5.79 9.19
CA HIS A 315 -11.04 -7.21 9.13
C HIS A 315 -11.03 -7.70 7.68
N TYR A 316 -10.47 -8.88 7.44
CA TYR A 316 -10.47 -9.53 6.13
C TYR A 316 -11.92 -9.68 5.66
N PHE A 317 -12.31 -8.90 4.65
CA PHE A 317 -13.53 -9.12 3.89
C PHE A 317 -13.13 -9.83 2.60
N ASP A 318 -13.50 -11.10 2.48
CA ASP A 318 -13.51 -11.82 1.21
C ASP A 318 -14.71 -11.30 0.40
N PHE A 319 -14.57 -10.14 -0.24
CA PHE A 319 -15.55 -9.76 -1.26
C PHE A 319 -15.43 -10.74 -2.44
N PRO A 320 -16.54 -11.14 -3.07
CA PRO A 320 -16.47 -11.77 -4.37
C PRO A 320 -16.00 -10.71 -5.39
N TYR A 321 -14.71 -10.71 -5.70
CA TYR A 321 -14.15 -9.81 -6.72
C TYR A 321 -14.53 -10.32 -8.10
N ASP A 322 -15.33 -9.51 -8.78
CA ASP A 322 -15.79 -9.71 -10.15
C ASP A 322 -14.63 -9.74 -11.15
N CYS A 323 -13.59 -8.94 -10.88
CA CYS A 323 -12.35 -8.92 -11.64
C CYS A 323 -11.16 -9.28 -10.74
N GLN A 324 -10.94 -10.57 -10.49
CA GLN A 324 -9.68 -11.00 -9.93
C GLN A 324 -8.58 -10.91 -10.99
N GLN A 325 -7.63 -10.00 -10.77
CA GLN A 325 -6.33 -10.02 -11.44
C GLN A 325 -5.44 -11.12 -10.80
N THR A 326 -5.97 -12.34 -10.65
CA THR A 326 -5.21 -13.50 -10.17
C THR A 326 -4.75 -14.29 -11.39
N HIS A 327 -3.48 -14.15 -11.74
CA HIS A 327 -2.87 -15.10 -12.67
C HIS A 327 -2.61 -16.42 -11.93
N GLU A 328 -3.33 -17.49 -12.29
CA GLU A 328 -2.96 -18.87 -11.91
C GLU A 328 -1.60 -19.24 -12.51
N TYR A 329 -0.53 -19.01 -11.74
CA TYR A 329 0.85 -19.00 -12.22
C TYR A 329 1.55 -20.38 -12.21
N ARG A 330 0.87 -21.48 -12.56
CA ARG A 330 1.56 -22.79 -12.62
C ARG A 330 2.31 -23.09 -13.91
N THR A 331 2.11 -22.33 -14.99
CA THR A 331 2.85 -22.55 -16.24
C THR A 331 2.95 -21.27 -17.08
N PHE A 332 4.08 -20.58 -17.04
CA PHE A 332 4.44 -19.58 -18.06
C PHE A 332 5.79 -19.93 -18.67
N GLU A 333 5.76 -20.67 -19.77
CA GLU A 333 6.78 -20.57 -20.81
C GLU A 333 6.41 -19.37 -21.67
N LYS A 334 7.32 -18.38 -21.75
CA LYS A 334 7.44 -17.36 -22.82
C LYS A 334 6.15 -17.07 -23.62
N SER A 335 5.34 -16.12 -23.17
CA SER A 335 4.54 -15.34 -24.11
C SER A 335 4.59 -13.88 -23.71
N ASP A 336 4.72 -13.02 -24.72
CA ASP A 336 4.67 -11.55 -24.66
C ASP A 336 3.26 -11.04 -24.28
N ALA A 337 2.62 -11.66 -23.29
CA ALA A 337 1.31 -11.26 -22.81
C ALA A 337 1.43 -9.88 -22.18
N ILE A 338 0.96 -8.88 -22.90
CA ILE A 338 0.90 -7.47 -22.49
C ILE A 338 0.16 -7.40 -21.15
N LEU A 339 0.73 -6.67 -20.20
CA LEU A 339 0.21 -6.44 -18.85
C LEU A 339 -1.01 -5.50 -18.92
N SER A 340 -2.16 -5.99 -19.39
CA SER A 340 -3.41 -5.22 -19.54
C SER A 340 -4.56 -5.79 -18.71
N LEU A 341 -5.70 -5.08 -18.66
CA LEU A 341 -6.95 -5.65 -18.15
C LEU A 341 -7.26 -6.97 -18.87
N SER A 342 -7.62 -8.00 -18.11
CA SER A 342 -7.99 -9.29 -18.69
C SER A 342 -9.24 -9.16 -19.55
N LEU A 343 -9.31 -9.94 -20.62
CA LEU A 343 -10.45 -9.96 -21.53
C LEU A 343 -11.76 -10.23 -20.77
N SER A 344 -11.76 -11.20 -19.86
CA SER A 344 -12.93 -11.52 -19.02
C SER A 344 -13.40 -10.34 -18.19
N CYS A 345 -12.47 -9.54 -17.66
CA CYS A 345 -12.82 -8.35 -16.90
C CYS A 345 -13.44 -7.26 -17.79
N LYS A 346 -12.88 -7.00 -18.97
CA LYS A 346 -13.46 -6.06 -19.95
C LYS A 346 -14.87 -6.49 -20.36
N VAL A 347 -15.11 -7.79 -20.61
CA VAL A 347 -16.45 -8.33 -20.90
C VAL A 347 -17.41 -8.03 -19.76
N LEU A 348 -16.99 -8.25 -18.53
CA LEU A 348 -17.81 -8.00 -17.36
C LEU A 348 -18.17 -6.50 -17.24
N MET A 349 -17.21 -5.60 -17.44
CA MET A 349 -17.44 -4.14 -17.47
C MET A 349 -18.47 -3.70 -18.49
N ILE A 350 -18.43 -4.25 -19.70
CA ILE A 350 -19.41 -3.96 -20.75
C ILE A 350 -20.77 -4.56 -20.43
N SER A 351 -20.81 -5.79 -19.91
CA SER A 351 -22.05 -6.45 -19.54
C SER A 351 -22.82 -5.68 -18.45
N THR A 352 -22.12 -5.06 -17.49
CA THR A 352 -22.74 -4.25 -16.44
C THR A 352 -23.23 -2.89 -16.94
N ALA A 353 -22.51 -2.26 -17.86
CA ALA A 353 -22.96 -1.03 -18.51
C ALA A 353 -24.26 -1.25 -19.30
N ASN A 354 -24.35 -2.38 -20.03
CA ASN A 354 -25.51 -2.76 -20.83
C ASN A 354 -26.69 -3.28 -20.00
N ASN A 355 -26.49 -3.60 -18.71
CA ASN A 355 -27.55 -4.03 -17.79
C ASN A 355 -27.55 -3.19 -16.50
N PRO A 356 -28.08 -1.95 -16.55
CA PRO A 356 -27.96 -0.95 -15.47
C PRO A 356 -28.77 -1.26 -14.20
N SER A 357 -29.36 -2.46 -14.09
CA SER A 357 -30.32 -2.83 -13.05
C SER A 357 -29.75 -2.79 -11.62
N SER A 358 -28.44 -2.93 -11.41
CA SER A 358 -27.75 -2.70 -10.11
C SER A 358 -26.27 -3.12 -10.05
N SER A 359 -25.63 -3.54 -11.15
CA SER A 359 -24.31 -4.18 -11.06
C SER A 359 -23.17 -3.17 -10.91
N LEU A 360 -22.89 -2.78 -9.67
CA LEU A 360 -21.60 -2.26 -9.27
C LEU A 360 -20.53 -3.33 -9.54
N LEU A 361 -19.42 -2.94 -10.15
CA LEU A 361 -18.22 -3.77 -10.22
C LEU A 361 -17.22 -3.35 -9.15
N VAL A 362 -16.79 -4.30 -8.32
CA VAL A 362 -15.73 -4.09 -7.35
C VAL A 362 -14.41 -4.61 -7.92
N PHE A 363 -13.48 -3.69 -8.12
CA PHE A 363 -12.11 -3.94 -8.53
C PHE A 363 -11.25 -3.75 -7.30
N GLY A 364 -10.41 -4.72 -6.98
CA GLY A 364 -9.79 -4.64 -5.68
C GLY A 364 -9.17 -5.93 -5.23
N GLY A 365 -8.60 -5.88 -4.04
CA GLY A 365 -7.86 -7.03 -3.55
C GLY A 365 -6.98 -6.75 -2.36
N ASP A 366 -6.40 -7.85 -1.90
CA ASP A 366 -5.17 -7.85 -1.13
C ASP A 366 -4.08 -7.22 -2.01
N PHE A 367 -3.71 -5.98 -1.69
CA PHE A 367 -2.80 -5.20 -2.52
C PHE A 367 -1.39 -5.81 -2.55
N ALA A 368 -0.97 -6.44 -1.46
CA ALA A 368 0.31 -7.14 -1.39
C ALA A 368 0.43 -8.26 -2.43
N LEU A 369 -0.70 -8.82 -2.89
CA LEU A 369 -0.76 -9.82 -3.95
C LEU A 369 -1.24 -9.25 -5.30
N SER A 370 -1.64 -7.98 -5.34
CA SER A 370 -2.22 -7.35 -6.53
C SER A 370 -1.13 -6.97 -7.53
N PRO A 371 -1.32 -7.24 -8.84
CA PRO A 371 -0.41 -6.77 -9.86
C PRO A 371 -0.48 -5.24 -10.04
N LEU A 372 -1.48 -4.56 -9.48
CA LEU A 372 -1.58 -3.09 -9.53
C LEU A 372 -0.53 -2.36 -8.69
N GLY A 373 0.29 -3.07 -7.90
CA GLY A 373 1.50 -2.47 -7.36
C GLY A 373 2.63 -2.36 -8.38
N ASP A 374 2.56 -3.08 -9.52
CA ASP A 374 3.53 -2.94 -10.61
C ASP A 374 3.23 -1.67 -11.44
N PRO A 375 4.22 -0.79 -11.66
CA PRO A 375 4.00 0.46 -12.39
C PRO A 375 3.55 0.26 -13.84
N ALA A 376 3.97 -0.81 -14.51
CA ALA A 376 3.54 -1.08 -15.90
C ALA A 376 2.08 -1.51 -15.93
N VAL A 377 1.67 -2.40 -15.04
CA VAL A 377 0.27 -2.87 -14.94
C VAL A 377 -0.65 -1.72 -14.51
N SER A 378 -0.26 -1.02 -13.43
CA SER A 378 -1.05 0.11 -12.89
C SER A 378 -1.25 1.18 -13.95
N SER A 379 -0.18 1.61 -14.62
CA SER A 379 -0.26 2.65 -15.64
C SER A 379 -1.20 2.25 -16.79
N GLU A 380 -1.15 0.99 -17.23
CA GLU A 380 -2.00 0.47 -18.29
C GLU A 380 -3.48 0.42 -17.88
N VAL A 381 -3.77 -0.14 -16.71
CA VAL A 381 -5.13 -0.28 -16.17
C VAL A 381 -5.78 1.08 -15.95
N PHE A 382 -5.09 2.00 -15.26
CA PHE A 382 -5.61 3.34 -15.02
C PHE A 382 -5.65 4.18 -16.29
N GLY A 383 -4.69 3.97 -17.20
CA GLY A 383 -4.74 4.49 -18.56
C GLY A 383 -6.04 4.11 -19.25
N TYR A 384 -6.35 2.81 -19.30
CA TYR A 384 -7.58 2.27 -19.89
C TYR A 384 -8.83 2.86 -19.24
N ILE A 385 -8.91 2.86 -17.90
CA ILE A 385 -10.06 3.43 -17.18
C ILE A 385 -10.27 4.91 -17.55
N SER A 386 -9.19 5.70 -17.62
CA SER A 386 -9.25 7.12 -17.92
C SER A 386 -9.58 7.43 -19.39
N SER A 387 -9.15 6.55 -20.31
CA SER A 387 -9.33 6.73 -21.75
C SER A 387 -10.71 6.29 -22.25
N HIS A 388 -11.50 5.61 -21.42
CA HIS A 388 -12.84 5.09 -21.74
C HIS A 388 -13.95 5.78 -20.92
N PRO A 389 -14.53 6.90 -21.41
CA PRO A 389 -15.50 7.69 -20.65
C PRO A 389 -16.81 6.98 -20.24
N TRP A 390 -17.08 5.80 -20.80
CA TRP A 390 -18.22 4.96 -20.40
C TRP A 390 -17.99 4.25 -19.05
N ILE A 391 -16.76 4.29 -18.52
CA ILE A 391 -16.44 3.83 -17.17
C ILE A 391 -16.64 4.98 -16.19
N GLN A 392 -17.31 4.70 -15.07
CA GLN A 392 -17.42 5.60 -13.91
C GLN A 392 -16.69 4.95 -12.73
N VAL A 393 -15.53 5.49 -12.38
CA VAL A 393 -14.95 5.21 -11.06
C VAL A 393 -15.76 5.96 -10.01
N LEU A 394 -16.29 5.23 -9.04
CA LEU A 394 -17.16 5.80 -8.02
C LEU A 394 -16.37 6.65 -7.04
N THR A 395 -16.88 7.86 -6.78
CA THR A 395 -16.41 8.75 -5.73
C THR A 395 -17.05 8.41 -4.39
N ARG A 396 -16.56 9.04 -3.32
CA ARG A 396 -17.21 9.00 -1.99
C ARG A 396 -18.66 9.49 -2.06
N GLU A 397 -18.89 10.58 -2.79
CA GLU A 397 -20.22 11.18 -2.95
C GLU A 397 -21.17 10.25 -3.72
N ASP A 398 -20.65 9.54 -4.74
CA ASP A 398 -21.43 8.53 -5.44
C ASP A 398 -21.87 7.43 -4.47
N LEU A 399 -20.97 6.90 -3.65
CA LEU A 399 -21.27 5.83 -2.69
C LEU A 399 -22.34 6.21 -1.65
N LEU A 400 -22.29 7.45 -1.15
CA LEU A 400 -23.30 7.98 -0.23
C LEU A 400 -24.70 8.05 -0.87
N ALA A 401 -24.78 8.17 -2.19
CA ALA A 401 -26.05 8.14 -2.92
C ALA A 401 -26.62 6.72 -3.11
N TYR A 402 -25.89 5.66 -2.70
CA TYR A 402 -26.31 4.25 -2.81
C TYR A 402 -26.22 3.49 -1.47
N PRO A 403 -27.02 3.84 -0.44
CA PRO A 403 -26.92 3.22 0.89
C PRO A 403 -27.23 1.71 0.90
N ASP A 404 -28.16 1.24 0.05
CA ASP A 404 -28.52 -0.20 -0.05
C ASP A 404 -27.38 -1.08 -0.59
N MET A 405 -26.36 -0.47 -1.19
CA MET A 405 -25.26 -1.15 -1.90
C MET A 405 -24.22 -1.72 -0.92
N PHE A 406 -23.89 -1.01 0.16
CA PHE A 406 -22.96 -1.50 1.18
C PHE A 406 -23.53 -2.70 1.95
N SER A 407 -24.83 -2.67 2.25
CA SER A 407 -25.54 -3.77 2.91
C SER A 407 -25.45 -5.07 2.09
N ALA A 408 -25.51 -4.98 0.75
CA ALA A 408 -25.40 -6.13 -0.14
C ALA A 408 -23.96 -6.66 -0.27
N ILE A 409 -22.97 -5.76 -0.29
CA ILE A 409 -21.54 -6.08 -0.32
C ILE A 409 -21.08 -6.76 0.98
N TYR A 410 -21.60 -6.30 2.12
CA TYR A 410 -21.31 -6.88 3.44
C TYR A 410 -21.94 -8.27 3.63
N ALA A 411 -23.18 -8.46 3.17
CA ALA A 411 -23.91 -9.72 3.29
C ALA A 411 -23.24 -10.89 2.55
N GLN A 412 -22.45 -10.64 1.50
CA GLN A 412 -21.72 -11.66 0.75
C GLN A 412 -20.38 -12.05 1.39
N SER A 413 -19.71 -11.11 2.08
CA SER A 413 -18.43 -11.36 2.77
C SER A 413 -18.58 -12.07 4.11
N ALA A 414 -19.75 -11.96 4.75
CA ALA A 414 -20.05 -12.66 6.00
C ALA A 414 -20.07 -14.20 5.86
N VAL A 415 -20.00 -14.74 4.64
CA VAL A 415 -20.13 -16.19 4.35
C VAL A 415 -18.78 -16.92 4.42
N THR A 416 -17.64 -16.22 4.37
CA THR A 416 -16.30 -16.84 4.43
C THR A 416 -15.39 -16.22 5.50
N SER A 417 -15.97 -15.71 6.60
CA SER A 417 -15.16 -15.49 7.81
C SER A 417 -14.39 -16.80 8.08
N PRO A 418 -13.04 -16.77 8.11
CA PRO A 418 -12.28 -17.92 8.53
C PRO A 418 -12.89 -18.38 9.84
N THR A 419 -13.31 -19.64 9.91
CA THR A 419 -13.84 -20.23 11.12
C THR A 419 -12.89 -19.81 12.24
N ARG A 420 -13.35 -18.95 13.15
CA ARG A 420 -12.58 -18.53 14.32
C ARG A 420 -12.07 -19.85 14.88
N ILE A 421 -10.75 -20.08 14.80
CA ILE A 421 -10.17 -21.27 15.42
C ILE A 421 -10.71 -21.23 16.83
N ALA A 422 -11.39 -22.28 17.27
CA ALA A 422 -12.04 -22.26 18.56
C ALA A 422 -10.98 -21.90 19.60
N ASP A 423 -11.01 -20.65 20.07
CA ASP A 423 -10.15 -20.16 21.13
C ASP A 423 -10.23 -21.22 22.24
N SER A 424 -9.07 -21.67 22.73
CA SER A 424 -9.09 -22.58 23.86
C SER A 424 -9.81 -21.90 25.03
N ASP A 425 -10.46 -22.67 25.91
CA ASP A 425 -11.11 -22.12 27.11
C ASP A 425 -10.13 -21.28 27.94
N HIS A 426 -8.83 -21.61 27.90
CA HIS A 426 -7.76 -20.87 28.56
C HIS A 426 -7.50 -19.51 27.91
N GLU A 427 -7.35 -19.45 26.58
CA GLU A 427 -7.13 -18.19 25.85
C GLU A 427 -8.27 -17.19 26.06
N THR A 428 -9.51 -17.69 26.02
CA THR A 428 -10.71 -16.86 26.29
C THR A 428 -10.66 -16.28 27.71
N GLN A 429 -10.24 -17.07 28.70
CA GLN A 429 -10.11 -16.60 30.09
C GLN A 429 -9.00 -15.56 30.23
N VAL A 430 -7.85 -15.75 29.56
CA VAL A 430 -6.74 -14.77 29.57
C VAL A 430 -7.19 -13.45 28.95
N LYS A 431 -7.86 -13.49 27.78
CA LYS A 431 -8.42 -12.28 27.14
C LYS A 431 -9.36 -11.52 28.07
N LEU A 432 -10.25 -12.21 28.77
CA LEU A 432 -11.17 -11.58 29.73
C LEU A 432 -10.42 -10.97 30.93
N LYS A 433 -9.44 -11.67 31.50
CA LYS A 433 -8.61 -11.15 32.60
C LYS A 433 -7.88 -9.86 32.20
N ILE A 434 -7.29 -9.84 31.00
CA ILE A 434 -6.57 -8.66 30.50
C ILE A 434 -7.54 -7.51 30.25
N ALA A 435 -8.69 -7.77 29.62
CA ALA A 435 -9.71 -6.75 29.38
C ALA A 435 -10.23 -6.15 30.71
N ASP A 436 -10.49 -6.97 31.72
CA ASP A 436 -10.89 -6.52 33.05
C ASP A 436 -9.78 -5.66 33.70
N ALA A 437 -8.52 -6.11 33.62
CA ALA A 437 -7.38 -5.38 34.17
C ALA A 437 -7.13 -4.05 33.45
N LEU A 438 -7.26 -3.99 32.12
CA LEU A 438 -7.21 -2.76 31.32
C LEU A 438 -8.29 -1.77 31.77
N SER A 439 -9.53 -2.24 31.96
CA SER A 439 -10.64 -1.38 32.41
C SER A 439 -10.44 -0.78 33.81
N ALA A 440 -9.69 -1.47 34.67
CA ALA A 440 -9.37 -1.05 36.03
C ALA A 440 -8.05 -0.27 36.15
N SER A 441 -7.26 -0.19 35.07
CA SER A 441 -5.93 0.40 35.07
C SER A 441 -5.96 1.93 35.17
N PRO A 442 -4.93 2.55 35.77
CA PRO A 442 -4.82 4.01 35.83
C PRO A 442 -4.64 4.62 34.43
N ASP A 443 -5.19 5.81 34.19
CA ASP A 443 -4.97 6.51 32.92
C ASP A 443 -3.55 7.10 32.85
N ASN A 444 -2.66 6.38 32.17
CA ASN A 444 -1.31 6.82 31.86
C ASN A 444 -0.82 6.23 30.52
N ARG A 445 0.37 6.65 30.08
CA ARG A 445 0.94 6.22 28.79
C ARG A 445 1.13 4.71 28.67
N LEU A 446 1.44 4.01 29.77
CA LEU A 446 1.61 2.55 29.74
C LEU A 446 0.26 1.84 29.56
N THR A 447 -0.82 2.33 30.17
CA THR A 447 -2.16 1.79 29.92
C THR A 447 -2.62 2.01 28.49
N GLN A 448 -2.33 3.19 27.92
CA GLN A 448 -2.63 3.49 26.51
C GLN A 448 -1.83 2.58 25.57
N LEU A 449 -0.53 2.37 25.86
CA LEU A 449 0.30 1.41 25.13
C LEU A 449 -0.26 -0.02 25.24
N THR A 450 -0.59 -0.47 26.45
CA THR A 450 -1.15 -1.82 26.70
C THR A 450 -2.44 -2.02 25.92
N GLN A 451 -3.32 -1.02 25.89
CA GLN A 451 -4.57 -1.07 25.13
C GLN A 451 -4.31 -1.24 23.63
N SER A 452 -3.41 -0.44 23.06
CA SER A 452 -3.02 -0.55 21.65
C SER A 452 -2.46 -1.94 21.32
N VAL A 453 -1.53 -2.46 22.13
CA VAL A 453 -0.97 -3.80 21.91
C VAL A 453 -2.02 -4.90 22.11
N PHE A 454 -2.95 -4.74 23.05
CA PHE A 454 -4.07 -5.68 23.22
C PHE A 454 -4.97 -5.73 22.00
N ASP A 455 -5.33 -4.58 21.43
CA ASP A 455 -6.17 -4.49 20.24
C ASP A 455 -5.48 -5.14 19.02
N ASP A 456 -4.17 -4.94 18.90
CA ASP A 456 -3.32 -5.57 17.88
C ASP A 456 -3.28 -7.09 18.01
N LEU A 457 -3.05 -7.61 19.22
CA LEU A 457 -2.97 -9.05 19.49
C LEU A 457 -4.34 -9.73 19.41
N ASN A 458 -5.43 -9.04 19.77
CA ASN A 458 -6.78 -9.58 19.76
C ASN A 458 -7.51 -9.42 18.40
N GLY A 459 -6.90 -8.71 17.45
CA GLY A 459 -7.42 -8.56 16.10
C GLY A 459 -7.49 -9.89 15.33
N GLN A 460 -8.38 -9.96 14.32
CA GLN A 460 -8.42 -11.14 13.44
C GLN A 460 -7.09 -11.31 12.70
N ALA A 461 -6.66 -12.56 12.55
CA ALA A 461 -5.42 -12.92 11.89
C ALA A 461 -5.59 -14.22 11.12
N ARG A 462 -4.66 -14.50 10.21
CA ARG A 462 -4.52 -15.84 9.63
C ARG A 462 -4.26 -16.87 10.75
N PRO A 463 -4.67 -18.14 10.57
CA PRO A 463 -4.47 -19.23 11.53
C PRO A 463 -3.08 -19.32 12.17
N ASP A 464 -2.03 -19.22 11.35
CA ASP A 464 -0.63 -19.30 11.77
C ASP A 464 -0.23 -18.13 12.68
N LEU A 465 -0.60 -16.90 12.29
CA LEU A 465 -0.33 -15.69 13.06
C LEU A 465 -1.20 -15.59 14.32
N ALA A 466 -2.42 -16.10 14.29
CA ALA A 466 -3.33 -16.11 15.44
C ALA A 466 -2.73 -16.89 16.62
N VAL A 467 -2.09 -18.04 16.35
CA VAL A 467 -1.41 -18.83 17.40
C VAL A 467 -0.24 -18.07 18.00
N LEU A 468 0.54 -17.33 17.19
CA LEU A 468 1.61 -16.48 17.71
C LEU A 468 1.07 -15.36 18.60
N ARG A 469 0.03 -14.64 18.13
CA ARG A 469 -0.61 -13.55 18.89
C ARG A 469 -1.15 -14.03 20.23
N ALA A 470 -1.81 -15.19 20.24
CA ALA A 470 -2.30 -15.81 21.46
C ALA A 470 -1.19 -16.06 22.48
N GLY A 471 0.00 -16.45 22.00
CA GLY A 471 1.19 -16.64 22.84
C GLY A 471 1.71 -15.37 23.50
N TYR A 472 1.45 -14.18 22.95
CA TYR A 472 1.90 -12.90 23.51
C TYR A 472 0.84 -12.17 24.34
N LEU A 473 -0.44 -12.55 24.24
CA LEU A 473 -1.51 -11.88 24.99
C LEU A 473 -1.25 -11.88 26.49
N ASN A 474 -0.81 -13.01 27.02
CA ASN A 474 -0.58 -13.21 28.44
C ASN A 474 0.55 -12.29 28.98
N GLN A 475 1.54 -11.95 28.14
CA GLN A 475 2.65 -11.04 28.44
C GLN A 475 2.22 -9.58 28.72
N LEU A 476 0.99 -9.20 28.38
CA LEU A 476 0.47 -7.84 28.65
C LEU A 476 0.36 -7.52 30.14
N GLY A 477 0.34 -8.53 31.01
CA GLY A 477 0.34 -8.30 32.45
C GLY A 477 1.60 -7.60 32.97
N PHE A 478 2.74 -7.69 32.26
CA PHE A 478 3.93 -6.88 32.56
C PHE A 478 3.65 -5.38 32.42
N LEU A 479 3.01 -4.97 31.31
CA LEU A 479 2.68 -3.57 31.04
C LEU A 479 1.63 -3.05 32.02
N LEU A 480 0.61 -3.87 32.33
CA LEU A 480 -0.41 -3.55 33.33
C LEU A 480 0.21 -3.30 34.71
N LYS A 481 1.12 -4.17 35.14
CA LYS A 481 1.80 -4.02 36.43
C LYS A 481 2.69 -2.78 36.48
N ALA A 482 3.40 -2.49 35.40
CA ALA A 482 4.19 -1.27 35.28
C ALA A 482 3.31 -0.01 35.28
N ALA A 483 2.12 -0.05 34.67
CA ALA A 483 1.15 1.04 34.69
C ALA A 483 0.63 1.32 36.12
N GLU A 484 0.33 0.28 36.90
CA GLU A 484 -0.04 0.42 38.31
C GLU A 484 1.09 1.06 39.13
N TRP A 485 2.33 0.58 38.94
CA TRP A 485 3.49 1.16 39.62
C TRP A 485 3.71 2.62 39.23
N ALA A 486 3.58 2.98 37.95
CA ALA A 486 3.78 4.36 37.50
C ALA A 486 2.77 5.34 38.12
N ALA A 487 1.56 4.87 38.45
CA ALA A 487 0.55 5.69 39.14
C ALA A 487 0.82 5.85 40.65
N ALA A 488 1.51 4.88 41.27
CA ALA A 488 1.85 4.89 42.69
C ALA A 488 3.24 4.26 42.92
N PRO A 489 4.33 4.98 42.57
CA PRO A 489 5.67 4.38 42.54
C PRO A 489 6.15 4.06 43.95
N LEU A 490 6.33 2.77 44.21
CA LEU A 490 6.77 2.22 45.48
C LEU A 490 7.91 1.21 45.26
N PRO A 491 8.88 1.13 46.19
CA PRO A 491 9.89 0.09 46.13
C PRO A 491 9.28 -1.31 46.21
N ILE A 492 9.65 -2.18 45.27
CA ILE A 492 9.21 -3.58 45.20
C ILE A 492 10.42 -4.44 44.89
N GLN A 493 10.62 -5.51 45.66
CA GLN A 493 11.61 -6.54 45.38
C GLN A 493 11.00 -7.90 45.72
N THR A 494 10.52 -8.61 44.69
CA THR A 494 9.84 -9.90 44.85
C THR A 494 10.04 -10.77 43.62
N CYS A 495 9.88 -12.08 43.76
CA CYS A 495 9.93 -13.09 42.70
C CYS A 495 8.81 -14.13 42.89
N THR A 496 7.62 -13.66 43.24
CA THR A 496 6.48 -14.50 43.65
C THR A 496 5.18 -14.14 42.94
N LEU A 497 5.25 -13.28 41.93
CA LEU A 497 4.07 -12.78 41.23
C LEU A 497 4.08 -13.38 39.83
N ASP A 498 2.98 -14.04 39.48
CA ASP A 498 2.67 -14.44 38.12
C ASP A 498 2.09 -13.20 37.40
N LEU A 499 2.91 -12.54 36.60
CA LEU A 499 2.57 -11.35 35.85
C LEU A 499 2.08 -11.68 34.44
N ASP A 500 2.59 -12.74 33.82
CA ASP A 500 2.22 -13.10 32.45
C ASP A 500 1.16 -14.21 32.36
N PHE A 501 0.59 -14.64 33.48
CA PHE A 501 -0.50 -15.62 33.59
C PHE A 501 -0.14 -17.02 33.07
N ASP A 502 1.13 -17.40 33.10
CA ASP A 502 1.61 -18.73 32.70
C ASP A 502 1.78 -19.73 33.88
N ASP A 503 1.32 -19.34 35.08
CA ASP A 503 1.48 -20.05 36.36
C ASP A 503 2.94 -20.12 36.88
N ALA A 504 3.88 -19.42 36.27
CA ALA A 504 5.22 -19.18 36.81
C ALA A 504 5.27 -17.87 37.60
N SER A 505 6.46 -17.50 38.08
CA SER A 505 6.61 -16.29 38.89
C SER A 505 7.78 -15.48 38.39
N GLU A 506 7.50 -14.20 38.17
CA GLU A 506 8.48 -13.25 37.68
C GLU A 506 8.98 -12.38 38.82
N CYS A 507 10.17 -11.84 38.60
CA CYS A 507 10.82 -10.95 39.53
C CYS A 507 10.53 -9.50 39.18
N ILE A 508 10.10 -8.72 40.18
CA ILE A 508 10.03 -7.26 40.11
C ILE A 508 11.16 -6.69 40.97
N PHE A 509 11.95 -5.77 40.39
CA PHE A 509 12.88 -4.93 41.13
C PHE A 509 12.61 -3.47 40.79
N ALA A 510 12.03 -2.74 41.73
CA ALA A 510 11.58 -1.36 41.55
C ALA A 510 11.93 -0.47 42.73
N ASP A 511 12.13 0.82 42.44
CA ASP A 511 12.20 1.91 43.41
C ASP A 511 11.12 2.98 43.08
N GLN A 512 11.27 4.21 43.57
CA GLN A 512 10.32 5.30 43.29
C GLN A 512 10.42 5.88 41.87
N THR A 513 11.46 5.50 41.12
CA THR A 513 11.85 6.10 39.84
C THR A 513 12.08 5.07 38.73
N LYS A 514 12.27 3.78 39.08
CA LYS A 514 12.62 2.69 38.17
C LYS A 514 11.79 1.46 38.46
N PHE A 515 11.42 0.74 37.40
CA PHE A 515 10.69 -0.53 37.48
C PHE A 515 11.28 -1.52 36.49
N LEU A 516 11.93 -2.55 37.01
CA LEU A 516 12.56 -3.63 36.24
C LEU A 516 11.77 -4.92 36.44
N VAL A 517 11.45 -5.60 35.34
CA VAL A 517 10.92 -6.96 35.37
C VAL A 517 12.02 -7.91 34.90
N ILE A 518 12.15 -9.04 35.59
CA ILE A 518 13.09 -10.10 35.22
C ILE A 518 12.28 -11.40 35.11
N GLU A 519 12.40 -12.05 33.96
CA GLU A 519 11.76 -13.33 33.64
C GLU A 519 12.75 -14.48 33.93
N PRO A 520 12.53 -15.29 34.99
CA PRO A 520 13.39 -16.42 35.28
C PRO A 520 13.38 -17.50 34.19
N GLN A 521 12.29 -17.69 33.44
CA GLN A 521 12.26 -18.58 32.29
C GLN A 521 13.07 -17.98 31.13
N GLY A 522 14.29 -18.45 30.90
CA GLY A 522 15.22 -17.85 29.94
C GLY A 522 16.09 -16.72 30.51
N GLY A 523 15.78 -16.22 31.71
CA GLY A 523 16.64 -15.36 32.53
C GLY A 523 16.79 -13.91 32.07
N TYR A 524 15.84 -13.38 31.30
CA TYR A 524 15.97 -12.11 30.58
C TYR A 524 15.17 -10.97 31.24
N ILE A 525 15.36 -9.74 30.76
CA ILE A 525 14.59 -8.56 31.17
C ILE A 525 13.58 -8.23 30.06
N PRO A 526 12.29 -8.62 30.19
CA PRO A 526 11.28 -8.27 29.18
C PRO A 526 11.08 -6.75 29.10
N PHE A 527 11.03 -6.09 30.26
CA PHE A 527 10.77 -4.66 30.34
C PHE A 527 11.59 -3.94 31.40
N PHE A 528 11.95 -2.69 31.09
CA PHE A 528 12.51 -1.73 32.03
C PHE A 528 11.88 -0.37 31.81
N PHE A 529 11.35 0.23 32.88
CA PHE A 529 10.70 1.54 32.87
C PHE A 529 11.33 2.49 33.86
N SER A 530 11.12 3.78 33.62
CA SER A 530 11.45 4.84 34.58
C SER A 530 10.37 5.90 34.64
N ILE A 531 10.38 6.72 35.69
CA ILE A 531 9.50 7.86 35.84
C ILE A 531 10.30 9.09 36.25
N ASP A 532 10.03 10.21 35.60
CA ASP A 532 10.59 11.52 35.93
C ASP A 532 9.49 12.61 35.95
N ALA A 533 9.87 13.89 35.81
CA ALA A 533 8.93 15.00 35.82
C ALA A 533 8.05 15.09 34.55
N GLN A 534 8.44 14.42 33.47
CA GLN A 534 7.77 14.38 32.18
C GLN A 534 6.80 13.20 32.08
N GLY A 535 6.96 12.21 32.97
CA GLY A 535 6.05 11.09 33.13
C GLY A 535 6.80 9.77 33.13
N VAL A 536 6.07 8.70 32.79
CA VAL A 536 6.63 7.36 32.65
C VAL A 536 7.29 7.20 31.28
N HIS A 537 8.41 6.49 31.28
CA HIS A 537 9.25 6.22 30.12
C HIS A 537 9.54 4.73 30.02
N GLN A 538 9.49 4.22 28.79
CA GLN A 538 9.94 2.86 28.49
C GLN A 538 11.39 2.89 28.02
N ILE A 539 12.18 1.93 28.48
CA ILE A 539 13.62 1.83 28.21
C ILE A 539 13.91 0.57 27.40
N ILE A 540 13.51 -0.58 27.93
CA ILE A 540 13.62 -1.90 27.31
C ILE A 540 12.22 -2.41 27.03
N GLY A 541 12.04 -3.01 25.86
CA GLY A 541 10.79 -3.64 25.45
C GLY A 541 11.03 -4.69 24.38
N PRO A 542 10.15 -5.69 24.26
CA PRO A 542 10.25 -6.74 23.27
C PRO A 542 9.80 -6.27 21.88
N THR A 543 10.24 -6.98 20.85
CA THR A 543 9.82 -6.69 19.47
C THR A 543 8.34 -6.99 19.21
N TRP A 544 7.75 -7.93 19.96
CA TRP A 544 6.34 -8.32 19.77
C TRP A 544 5.35 -7.22 20.15
N GLU A 545 5.78 -6.23 20.94
CA GLU A 545 5.00 -5.02 21.24
C GLU A 545 4.67 -4.24 19.96
N PHE A 546 5.52 -4.34 18.94
CA PHE A 546 5.38 -3.62 17.67
C PHE A 546 4.88 -4.49 16.53
N VAL A 547 5.21 -5.79 16.56
CA VAL A 547 4.85 -6.73 15.51
C VAL A 547 4.98 -8.19 15.94
N VAL A 548 3.97 -8.97 15.59
CA VAL A 548 4.02 -10.43 15.68
C VAL A 548 4.33 -11.02 14.31
N GLY A 549 5.24 -12.00 14.25
CA GLY A 549 5.61 -12.67 13.00
C GLY A 549 6.70 -11.95 12.21
N LEU A 550 7.82 -11.64 12.86
CA LEU A 550 9.01 -11.00 12.26
C LEU A 550 9.78 -11.94 11.33
N SER A 551 9.88 -13.23 11.67
CA SER A 551 10.55 -14.22 10.81
C SER A 551 9.62 -14.74 9.70
N ASP A 552 10.22 -15.44 8.73
CA ASP A 552 9.47 -16.13 7.68
C ASP A 552 8.47 -17.13 8.31
N PRO A 553 7.17 -17.10 7.94
CA PRO A 553 6.16 -17.99 8.49
C PRO A 553 6.49 -19.49 8.41
N SER A 554 7.30 -19.92 7.44
CA SER A 554 7.76 -21.30 7.31
C SER A 554 8.74 -21.73 8.40
N THR A 555 9.32 -20.78 9.13
CA THR A 555 10.25 -21.03 10.24
C THR A 555 9.59 -20.99 11.60
N TRP A 556 8.32 -20.57 11.69
CA TRP A 556 7.59 -20.49 12.94
C TRP A 556 7.38 -21.89 13.55
N GLN A 557 7.49 -21.95 14.87
CA GLN A 557 7.29 -23.18 15.66
C GLN A 557 6.21 -22.92 16.72
N PRO A 558 4.91 -22.95 16.34
CA PRO A 558 3.81 -22.50 17.20
C PRO A 558 3.72 -23.21 18.56
N ASN A 559 4.28 -24.42 18.66
CA ASN A 559 4.32 -25.22 19.88
C ASN A 559 5.36 -24.73 20.92
N LEU A 560 6.17 -23.70 20.62
CA LEU A 560 7.16 -23.15 21.54
C LEU A 560 6.67 -21.92 22.34
N GLY A 561 5.38 -21.57 22.25
CA GLY A 561 4.78 -20.43 22.96
C GLY A 561 5.36 -19.10 22.48
N ILE A 562 5.75 -18.21 23.40
CA ILE A 562 6.39 -16.92 23.10
C ILE A 562 7.67 -17.03 22.26
N ARG A 563 8.27 -18.23 22.18
CA ARG A 563 9.49 -18.53 21.39
C ARG A 563 9.20 -19.05 19.98
N ALA A 564 7.93 -19.07 19.59
CA ALA A 564 7.50 -19.64 18.32
C ALA A 564 8.06 -18.90 17.10
N ASP A 565 8.33 -17.60 17.23
CA ASP A 565 8.95 -16.79 16.19
C ASP A 565 10.43 -16.52 16.54
N SER A 566 11.34 -17.14 15.80
CA SER A 566 12.78 -17.11 16.08
C SER A 566 13.44 -15.73 15.93
N ALA A 567 12.80 -14.79 15.24
CA ALA A 567 13.31 -13.44 15.05
C ALA A 567 12.86 -12.47 16.16
N GLN A 568 12.00 -12.89 17.08
CA GLN A 568 11.54 -12.05 18.18
C GLN A 568 12.64 -11.89 19.24
N ILE A 569 12.85 -10.65 19.66
CA ILE A 569 13.66 -10.31 20.82
C ILE A 569 12.68 -10.08 21.97
N LEU A 570 12.63 -11.02 22.91
CA LEU A 570 11.71 -11.02 24.05
C LEU A 570 12.14 -10.04 25.15
N GLY A 571 13.41 -9.62 25.14
CA GLY A 571 13.93 -8.65 26.10
C GLY A 571 15.45 -8.64 26.16
N ALA A 572 16.01 -7.89 27.10
CA ALA A 572 17.45 -7.80 27.26
C ALA A 572 18.03 -9.05 27.93
N LEU A 573 19.25 -9.43 27.53
CA LEU A 573 19.98 -10.62 28.02
C LEU A 573 19.37 -11.97 27.61
N GLN A 574 18.41 -11.97 26.70
CA GLN A 574 17.83 -13.21 26.19
C GLN A 574 18.92 -14.09 25.55
N ASN A 575 19.01 -15.34 25.98
CA ASN A 575 19.83 -16.34 25.33
C ASN A 575 19.16 -16.77 24.00
N PRO A 576 19.93 -17.22 22.99
CA PRO A 576 19.36 -17.83 21.80
C PRO A 576 18.36 -18.93 22.18
N PHE A 577 17.28 -19.11 21.41
CA PHE A 577 16.26 -20.10 21.75
C PHE A 577 16.80 -21.54 21.83
N SER A 578 17.91 -21.84 21.15
CA SER A 578 18.63 -23.12 21.27
C SER A 578 19.31 -23.33 22.63
N GLU A 579 19.51 -22.27 23.41
CA GLU A 579 20.17 -22.24 24.72
C GLU A 579 19.21 -21.79 25.83
N TRP A 580 17.90 -21.91 25.59
CA TRP A 580 16.86 -21.57 26.56
C TRP A 580 16.94 -22.49 27.78
N GLU A 581 16.99 -21.89 28.97
CA GLU A 581 17.06 -22.58 30.26
C GLU A 581 16.31 -21.76 31.30
N ASP A 582 15.76 -22.45 32.29
CA ASP A 582 15.14 -21.77 33.44
C ASP A 582 16.21 -21.39 34.46
N TYR A 583 15.97 -20.26 35.13
CA TYR A 583 16.83 -19.72 36.17
C TYR A 583 16.15 -19.81 37.53
N THR A 584 16.96 -20.06 38.55
CA THR A 584 16.52 -19.89 39.94
C THR A 584 16.85 -18.47 40.39
N ALA A 585 15.84 -17.75 40.87
CA ALA A 585 16.00 -16.41 41.42
C ALA A 585 16.25 -16.43 42.94
N GLN A 586 17.16 -15.59 43.39
CA GLN A 586 17.44 -15.33 44.80
C GLN A 586 17.40 -13.82 45.06
N ILE A 587 16.64 -13.44 46.08
CA ILE A 587 16.52 -12.05 46.52
C ILE A 587 17.50 -11.82 47.66
N GLU A 588 18.40 -10.87 47.45
CA GLU A 588 19.36 -10.38 48.45
C GLU A 588 19.09 -8.90 48.74
N ASN A 589 19.66 -8.35 49.81
CA ASN A 589 19.26 -7.01 50.31
C ASN A 589 19.29 -5.90 49.25
N ASP A 590 20.26 -5.92 48.32
CA ASP A 590 20.47 -4.84 47.34
C ASP A 590 20.49 -5.34 45.89
N TYR A 591 20.24 -6.63 45.65
CA TYR A 591 20.26 -7.22 44.31
C TYR A 591 19.34 -8.43 44.15
N ILE A 592 18.95 -8.70 42.91
CA ILE A 592 18.36 -9.98 42.51
C ILE A 592 19.44 -10.78 41.80
N TYR A 593 19.59 -12.05 42.17
CA TYR A 593 20.55 -12.97 41.56
C TYR A 593 19.82 -14.09 40.84
N LEU A 594 20.21 -14.34 39.59
CA LEU A 594 19.77 -15.48 38.80
C LEU A 594 20.93 -16.43 38.57
N ILE A 595 20.66 -17.72 38.62
CA ILE A 595 21.57 -18.78 38.19
C ILE A 595 20.80 -19.81 37.36
N ASP A 596 21.32 -20.18 36.20
CA ASP A 596 20.68 -21.20 35.37
C ASP A 596 20.69 -22.56 36.09
N ASN A 597 19.75 -23.45 35.75
CA ASN A 597 19.64 -24.75 36.42
C ASN A 597 20.89 -25.64 36.30
N ARG A 598 21.82 -25.29 35.41
CA ARG A 598 23.11 -25.98 35.20
C ARG A 598 24.24 -25.36 36.01
N GLY A 599 24.06 -24.17 36.58
CA GLY A 599 25.10 -23.39 37.27
C GLY A 599 26.19 -22.84 36.35
N ALA A 600 25.92 -22.75 35.05
CA ALA A 600 26.85 -22.27 34.03
C ALA A 600 26.75 -20.75 33.81
N ILE A 601 25.55 -20.18 33.93
CA ILE A 601 25.31 -18.75 33.72
C ILE A 601 24.75 -18.16 35.01
N SER A 602 25.33 -17.05 35.46
CA SER A 602 24.79 -16.28 36.56
C SER A 602 24.70 -14.80 36.23
N ARG A 603 23.70 -14.13 36.81
CA ARG A 603 23.39 -12.72 36.58
C ARG A 603 23.01 -12.06 37.89
N SER A 604 23.61 -10.94 38.23
CA SER A 604 23.17 -10.12 39.37
C SER A 604 22.70 -8.75 38.90
N PHE A 605 21.52 -8.33 39.34
CA PHE A 605 20.88 -7.08 38.97
C PHE A 605 20.85 -6.16 40.19
N THR A 606 21.38 -4.95 40.05
CA THR A 606 21.41 -3.93 41.12
C THR A 606 20.82 -2.64 40.59
N LEU A 607 19.74 -2.14 41.21
CA LEU A 607 19.24 -0.81 40.90
C LEU A 607 20.23 0.25 41.41
N THR A 608 20.56 1.20 40.54
CA THR A 608 21.42 2.35 40.87
C THR A 608 20.59 3.62 40.92
N ALA A 609 21.22 4.75 41.28
CA ALA A 609 20.54 6.04 41.26
C ALA A 609 20.06 6.40 39.84
N ASP A 610 20.84 6.03 38.82
CA ASP A 610 20.63 6.43 37.43
C ASP A 610 20.07 5.29 36.56
N GLY A 611 20.07 4.04 37.01
CA GLY A 611 19.70 2.92 36.15
C GLY A 611 19.73 1.55 36.79
N VAL A 612 20.20 0.56 36.05
CA VAL A 612 20.49 -0.80 36.54
C VAL A 612 21.89 -1.24 36.13
N ASP A 613 22.64 -1.76 37.09
CA ASP A 613 23.91 -2.44 36.87
C ASP A 613 23.70 -3.96 36.87
N ILE A 614 24.33 -4.63 35.91
CA ILE A 614 24.17 -6.05 35.66
C ILE A 614 25.57 -6.67 35.57
N GLN A 615 25.85 -7.63 36.46
CA GLN A 615 27.05 -8.46 36.39
C GLN A 615 26.68 -9.81 35.81
N ILE A 616 27.45 -10.30 34.84
CA ILE A 616 27.17 -11.52 34.10
C ILE A 616 28.39 -12.42 34.12
N GLN A 617 28.20 -13.68 34.51
CA GLN A 617 29.19 -14.73 34.35
C GLN A 617 28.65 -15.77 33.37
N THR A 618 29.46 -16.12 32.37
CA THR A 618 29.09 -17.06 31.30
C THR A 618 30.20 -18.05 31.03
N PRO A 619 29.90 -19.24 30.48
CA PRO A 619 30.93 -20.14 30.00
C PRO A 619 31.70 -19.53 28.81
N PRO A 620 32.93 -19.99 28.56
CA PRO A 620 33.71 -19.54 27.39
C PRO A 620 32.96 -19.79 26.08
N ASN A 621 32.96 -18.81 25.17
CA ASN A 621 32.28 -18.82 23.86
C ASN A 621 30.75 -18.72 23.89
N ALA A 622 30.14 -18.19 24.96
CA ALA A 622 28.72 -17.85 24.94
C ALA A 622 28.37 -16.88 23.78
N THR A 623 27.14 -16.94 23.29
CA THR A 623 26.64 -16.05 22.22
C THR A 623 26.39 -14.63 22.74
N LYS A 624 26.66 -13.63 21.90
CA LYS A 624 26.47 -12.21 22.23
C LYS A 624 25.13 -11.93 22.91
N THR A 625 25.17 -11.00 23.86
CA THR A 625 23.99 -10.52 24.58
C THR A 625 23.30 -9.41 23.81
N LEU A 626 21.98 -9.48 23.68
CA LEU A 626 21.15 -8.45 23.07
C LEU A 626 20.47 -7.58 24.12
N ILE A 627 20.32 -6.29 23.83
CA ILE A 627 19.53 -5.34 24.63
C ILE A 627 18.64 -4.56 23.66
N PRO A 628 17.34 -4.90 23.53
CA PRO A 628 16.40 -4.12 22.75
C PRO A 628 16.01 -2.84 23.51
N LEU A 629 16.15 -1.70 22.86
CA LEU A 629 15.79 -0.39 23.38
C LEU A 629 14.53 0.09 22.68
N ALA A 630 13.45 0.18 23.46
CA ALA A 630 12.13 0.67 23.05
C ALA A 630 11.90 2.04 23.72
N VAL A 631 12.77 3.02 23.43
CA VAL A 631 12.75 4.29 24.14
C VAL A 631 11.55 5.14 23.72
N ASP A 632 10.60 5.33 24.64
CA ASP A 632 9.38 6.12 24.45
C ASP A 632 8.69 5.86 23.10
N PRO A 633 8.22 4.63 22.83
CA PRO A 633 7.81 4.20 21.50
C PRO A 633 6.66 5.03 20.93
N TRP A 634 5.78 5.54 21.78
CA TRP A 634 4.68 6.45 21.44
C TRP A 634 5.12 7.74 20.74
N THR A 635 6.40 8.14 20.84
CA THR A 635 6.94 9.33 20.15
C THR A 635 6.86 9.19 18.64
N ARG A 636 6.82 7.96 18.11
CA ARG A 636 6.69 7.71 16.66
C ARG A 636 5.41 8.26 16.04
N PHE A 637 4.42 8.60 16.87
CA PHE A 637 3.13 9.14 16.41
C PHE A 637 3.06 10.67 16.50
N THR A 638 4.22 11.33 16.51
CA THR A 638 4.34 12.80 16.44
C THR A 638 4.93 13.20 15.10
N PRO A 639 4.69 14.43 14.60
CA PRO A 639 5.27 14.89 13.35
C PRO A 639 6.80 14.88 13.39
N ASP A 640 7.44 14.56 12.26
CA ASP A 640 8.90 14.52 12.11
C ASP A 640 9.62 13.57 13.10
N TRP A 641 8.91 12.58 13.66
CA TRP A 641 9.39 11.79 14.80
C TRP A 641 10.72 11.08 14.54
N GLY A 642 10.97 10.66 13.30
CA GLY A 642 12.22 10.00 12.89
C GLY A 642 13.48 10.83 13.19
N LYS A 643 13.35 12.15 13.16
CA LYS A 643 14.42 13.12 13.43
C LYS A 643 14.58 13.42 14.92
N LEU A 644 13.64 13.01 15.77
CA LEU A 644 13.69 13.23 17.20
C LEU A 644 14.65 12.26 17.90
N TYR A 645 14.85 11.08 17.32
CA TYR A 645 15.75 10.05 17.82
C TYR A 645 17.20 10.26 17.37
N PHE A 646 18.14 9.97 18.25
CA PHE A 646 19.57 10.04 17.95
C PHE A 646 20.34 8.87 18.55
N LEU A 647 21.47 8.54 17.92
CA LEU A 647 22.41 7.52 18.37
C LEU A 647 23.82 8.13 18.50
N GLU A 648 24.41 8.03 19.69
CA GLU A 648 25.84 8.30 19.93
C GLU A 648 26.52 7.00 20.33
N LYS A 649 27.56 6.58 19.59
CA LYS A 649 28.23 5.29 19.81
C LYS A 649 29.74 5.41 20.05
N SER A 650 30.25 4.52 20.90
CA SER A 650 31.66 4.27 21.16
C SER A 650 31.90 2.75 21.25
N ASN A 651 33.15 2.31 21.44
CA ASN A 651 33.48 0.89 21.49
C ASN A 651 32.91 0.15 22.72
N ARG A 652 32.51 0.87 23.78
CA ARG A 652 32.06 0.29 25.06
C ARG A 652 30.85 1.01 25.66
N SER A 653 30.31 1.99 24.94
CA SER A 653 29.16 2.76 25.39
C SER A 653 28.35 3.26 24.20
N SER A 654 27.03 3.21 24.32
CA SER A 654 26.07 3.63 23.31
C SER A 654 24.95 4.40 24.00
N THR A 655 24.62 5.58 23.50
CA THR A 655 23.52 6.41 24.00
C THR A 655 22.45 6.52 22.93
N TRP A 656 21.24 6.11 23.27
CA TRP A 656 20.05 6.12 22.41
C TRP A 656 18.91 6.84 23.11
N GLY A 657 18.11 7.60 22.35
CA GLY A 657 16.91 8.24 22.87
C GLY A 657 16.53 9.50 22.11
N LEU A 658 15.82 10.41 22.77
CA LEU A 658 15.24 11.60 22.17
C LEU A 658 16.12 12.83 22.40
N HIS A 659 16.26 13.69 21.39
CA HIS A 659 17.03 14.94 21.50
C HIS A 659 16.55 15.86 22.64
N SER A 660 15.23 15.91 22.87
CA SER A 660 14.57 16.72 23.89
C SER A 660 13.79 15.87 24.91
N GLY A 661 14.15 14.60 25.07
CA GLY A 661 13.46 13.66 25.95
C GLY A 661 14.44 12.72 26.66
N ILE A 662 13.94 11.57 27.10
CA ILE A 662 14.75 10.60 27.82
C ILE A 662 15.89 10.06 26.95
N ARG A 663 17.03 9.79 27.58
CA ARG A 663 18.23 9.25 26.95
C ARG A 663 18.76 8.10 27.77
N VAL A 664 19.10 7.03 27.11
CA VAL A 664 19.54 5.78 27.74
C VAL A 664 20.95 5.51 27.27
N ARG A 665 21.88 5.36 28.21
CA ARG A 665 23.24 4.94 27.93
C ARG A 665 23.42 3.50 28.36
N ILE A 666 23.79 2.67 27.41
CA ILE A 666 24.34 1.35 27.67
C ILE A 666 25.85 1.49 27.78
N SER A 667 26.44 1.00 28.86
CA SER A 667 27.89 0.91 29.05
C SER A 667 28.28 -0.52 29.35
N SER A 668 29.42 -0.98 28.83
CA SER A 668 29.90 -2.34 29.10
C SER A 668 31.41 -2.43 29.32
N SER A 669 31.84 -3.41 30.13
CA SER A 669 33.25 -3.72 30.32
C SER A 669 33.91 -4.37 29.08
N VAL A 670 33.09 -4.89 28.16
CA VAL A 670 33.45 -5.53 26.89
C VAL A 670 32.95 -4.70 25.70
N PRO A 671 33.46 -4.96 24.47
CA PRO A 671 33.02 -4.19 23.31
C PRO A 671 31.53 -4.35 23.01
N ILE A 672 30.93 -3.29 22.43
CA ILE A 672 29.53 -3.30 22.01
C ILE A 672 29.38 -2.83 20.57
N SER A 673 28.31 -3.29 19.91
CA SER A 673 27.79 -2.77 18.65
C SER A 673 26.36 -2.28 18.85
N THR A 674 25.92 -1.29 18.09
CA THR A 674 24.54 -0.78 18.18
C THR A 674 23.99 -0.51 16.80
N TYR A 675 22.75 -0.92 16.60
CA TYR A 675 21.99 -0.73 15.38
C TYR A 675 20.64 -0.11 15.73
N ALA A 676 20.23 0.91 14.99
CA ALA A 676 18.98 1.63 15.22
C ALA A 676 18.15 1.70 13.95
N PHE A 677 16.82 1.75 14.09
CA PHE A 677 15.90 1.87 12.95
C PHE A 677 16.26 3.04 12.01
N ASN A 678 16.79 4.13 12.57
CA ASN A 678 17.13 5.35 11.86
C ASN A 678 18.53 5.37 11.23
N ASP A 679 19.31 4.27 11.31
CA ASP A 679 20.61 4.15 10.64
C ASP A 679 20.51 4.34 9.10
N THR A 680 19.33 4.07 8.54
CA THR A 680 19.04 4.16 7.10
C THR A 680 18.11 5.31 6.72
N PHE A 681 17.83 6.23 7.64
CA PHE A 681 16.86 7.33 7.46
C PHE A 681 17.04 8.10 6.14
N SER A 682 18.29 8.41 5.78
CA SER A 682 18.61 9.15 4.54
C SER A 682 18.23 8.45 3.23
N MET A 683 17.97 7.14 3.26
CA MET A 683 17.58 6.35 2.09
C MET A 683 16.07 6.19 1.95
N MET A 684 15.29 6.51 3.00
CA MET A 684 13.85 6.26 3.04
C MET A 684 13.03 7.14 2.09
N SER A 685 13.62 8.23 1.59
CA SER A 685 13.01 9.13 0.58
C SER A 685 13.20 8.64 -0.86
N LYS A 686 13.87 7.50 -1.07
CA LYS A 686 14.18 6.94 -2.40
C LYS A 686 13.45 5.61 -2.59
N PRO A 687 13.27 5.13 -3.83
CA PRO A 687 12.87 3.75 -4.07
C PRO A 687 13.88 2.76 -3.47
N GLU A 688 13.44 1.55 -3.14
CA GLU A 688 14.33 0.49 -2.65
C GLU A 688 15.46 0.22 -3.66
N ASP A 689 16.68 0.08 -3.14
CA ASP A 689 17.85 -0.38 -3.89
C ASP A 689 18.34 -1.71 -3.29
N PRO A 690 18.11 -2.85 -3.97
CA PRO A 690 18.47 -4.16 -3.45
C PRO A 690 19.99 -4.37 -3.34
N ASN A 691 20.80 -3.49 -3.95
CA ASN A 691 22.26 -3.55 -3.86
C ASN A 691 22.82 -2.67 -2.73
N PHE A 692 21.95 -1.92 -2.05
CA PHE A 692 22.35 -1.13 -0.90
C PHE A 692 22.53 -2.04 0.32
N ASP A 693 23.65 -1.87 1.03
CA ASP A 693 23.96 -2.62 2.25
C ASP A 693 23.22 -1.99 3.43
N TYR A 694 21.95 -2.36 3.58
CA TYR A 694 21.10 -1.89 4.68
C TYR A 694 21.64 -2.40 6.02
N SER A 695 21.86 -1.49 6.98
CA SER A 695 22.28 -1.86 8.33
C SER A 695 21.26 -2.79 9.00
N PRO A 696 21.65 -3.64 9.97
CA PRO A 696 20.71 -4.48 10.74
C PRO A 696 19.53 -3.69 11.34
N GLY A 697 19.76 -2.43 11.74
CA GLY A 697 18.72 -1.54 12.24
C GLY A 697 17.55 -1.31 11.27
N HIS A 698 17.79 -1.42 9.96
CA HIS A 698 16.76 -1.29 8.92
C HIS A 698 15.65 -2.36 9.02
N TYR A 699 15.94 -3.47 9.69
CA TYR A 699 15.02 -4.58 9.91
C TYR A 699 14.46 -4.63 11.33
N LEU A 700 14.77 -3.63 12.17
CA LEU A 700 14.17 -3.49 13.50
C LEU A 700 12.81 -2.78 13.39
N PRO A 701 11.83 -3.14 14.25
CA PRO A 701 10.58 -2.40 14.33
C PRO A 701 10.80 -0.93 14.64
N PHE A 702 9.94 -0.05 14.13
CA PHE A 702 9.93 1.35 14.54
C PHE A 702 9.42 1.52 15.98
N PRO A 703 10.09 2.27 16.88
CA PRO A 703 11.34 3.02 16.74
C PRO A 703 12.52 2.38 17.49
N MET A 704 12.71 1.06 17.37
CA MET A 704 13.66 0.31 18.18
C MET A 704 15.13 0.53 17.80
N ALA A 705 16.00 0.35 18.78
CA ALA A 705 17.42 0.08 18.59
C ALA A 705 17.82 -1.20 19.34
N VAL A 706 18.90 -1.85 18.92
CA VAL A 706 19.45 -3.03 19.60
C VAL A 706 20.93 -2.80 19.87
N VAL A 707 21.35 -3.04 21.11
CA VAL A 707 22.76 -3.11 21.48
C VAL A 707 23.17 -4.57 21.56
N GLU A 708 24.20 -4.95 20.79
CA GLU A 708 24.90 -6.21 20.93
C GLU A 708 26.12 -6.02 21.83
N VAL A 709 26.21 -6.82 22.88
CA VAL A 709 27.34 -6.85 23.80
C VAL A 709 28.14 -8.11 23.50
N ASP A 710 29.44 -7.96 23.20
CA ASP A 710 30.34 -9.10 23.04
C ASP A 710 30.48 -9.84 24.37
N ASN A 711 30.89 -11.11 24.34
CA ASN A 711 30.97 -11.91 25.56
C ASN A 711 32.40 -12.13 26.06
N SER A 712 32.52 -12.28 27.37
CA SER A 712 33.68 -12.82 28.08
C SER A 712 33.23 -13.69 29.26
N ASP A 713 34.15 -14.42 29.89
CA ASP A 713 33.84 -15.28 31.04
C ASP A 713 33.10 -14.52 32.16
N GLU A 714 33.47 -13.25 32.37
CA GLU A 714 32.80 -12.32 33.27
C GLU A 714 32.78 -10.92 32.63
N TYR A 715 31.64 -10.25 32.64
CA TYR A 715 31.50 -8.88 32.16
C TYR A 715 30.34 -8.15 32.84
N SER A 716 30.33 -6.83 32.70
CA SER A 716 29.31 -5.97 33.27
C SER A 716 28.63 -5.13 32.20
N ILE A 717 27.35 -4.85 32.44
CA ILE A 717 26.52 -3.95 31.65
C ILE A 717 25.88 -2.97 32.62
N SER A 718 25.85 -1.70 32.25
CA SER A 718 25.10 -0.66 32.93
C SER A 718 24.09 -0.06 31.96
N VAL A 719 22.85 0.08 32.39
CA VAL A 719 21.75 0.72 31.65
C VAL A 719 21.38 2.00 32.39
N ASP A 720 22.03 3.10 32.05
CA ASP A 720 21.88 4.40 32.70
C ASP A 720 20.81 5.25 32.01
N ILE A 721 19.85 5.74 32.77
CA ILE A 721 18.92 6.79 32.36
C ILE A 721 19.59 8.13 32.62
N LEU A 722 19.92 8.84 31.53
CA LEU A 722 20.59 10.12 31.63
C LEU A 722 19.56 11.24 31.87
N PRO A 723 19.89 12.22 32.74
CA PRO A 723 19.01 13.38 32.95
C PRO A 723 18.80 14.14 31.66
N LEU A 724 17.68 14.84 31.53
CA LEU A 724 17.43 15.74 30.41
C LEU A 724 18.57 16.75 30.27
N ARG A 725 19.05 16.95 29.04
CA ARG A 725 20.01 18.03 28.77
C ARG A 725 19.26 19.33 29.04
N GLU A 726 19.69 20.11 30.03
CA GLU A 726 19.26 21.50 30.09
C GLU A 726 19.58 22.13 28.72
N PRO A 727 18.62 22.81 28.06
CA PRO A 727 18.90 23.47 26.80
C PRO A 727 20.10 24.38 27.03
N ALA A 728 21.17 24.17 26.26
CA ALA A 728 22.36 24.99 26.35
C ALA A 728 21.91 26.45 26.29
N THR A 729 22.08 27.18 27.39
CA THR A 729 21.77 28.60 27.48
C THR A 729 22.60 29.29 26.40
N ARG A 730 21.93 29.71 25.33
CA ARG A 730 22.56 30.42 24.21
C ARG A 730 22.98 31.82 24.63
#